data_AF-A0A922X967-F1
#
_entry.id   AF-A0A922X967-F1
#
_cell.length_a   1.000
_cell.length_b   1.000
_cell.length_c   1.000
_cell.angle_alpha   90.00
_cell.angle_beta   90.00
_cell.angle_gamma   90.00
#
_symmetry.space_group_name_H-M   'P 1'
#
loop_
_entity.id
_entity.type
_entity.pdbx_description
1 polymer ?
#
loop_
_entity_poly.entity_id
_entity_poly.type
_entity_poly.pdbx_seq_one_letter_code
_entity_poly.pdbx_strand_id
1 'polypeptide(L)'
;MAETERMILEKQASMIAAALRRMSLKTRLTVATVGLFVLFIWVLVFLSVTVLQDRLEKVLSAQQLASTRHSAIEIGNSLLDRLEGLRRVAALLPADLRDEVQQPALSKRPLLGIYFPGGSLLLGLDGKVIAEHPPGGVRRERDFKDEDYFRQVVATRQPYIGKPGIDPVSRRPTLTLAVPALDEEGRVRAVLTGAVDLTAPNFSSLASEQAQEGKGAFFVLSLRDRRVVVAGDSGRIATALPARGRDAMLDRMADGFEGSGIGVGADGVSRLYSGRRVQMADWLVLSVLPTEVAFAPVRVMRNALYVVGALLTFLALGLLHGLTRRMLAPLDEAGDAMRRMTDGRTPLAPLPLRRNDEIGQLIGNFNHLIEDRSRYETALRESEQRFRLLVEAAPDAIIVQTGGRIVYANTAAISLLGARGEEQLLGMPVLAHVHPDCHEMVSRRIRALDSGSIYVPPLEQTYLRLDGTPVAVEVSAVRFRYEAQDGALVYVRDITERKALERERESQALRLVGLSRRLLAVQEEERRRLSAELHDRTSPNLSALSIMLRTAEQQGPLADAEERAALLEDARALLDDTTASIREISAELRPPVLDYGGLLPALESHAESFAARTGIAVRVDCPAPVGRLSPEIESSLFRIAQEAMTNCAKHAGAAHIDIALRIEDDQLVLVIADDGVGFEREQLVRPGHGLLIMRERAEFAGGHCEIDSRPGAATRVTVSIPVGTRGTRARGSSDEEVSI
;
A
#
# COMPACT_ATOMS: atom_id res chain seq x y z
N MET A 1 51.82 -27.16 -38.48
CA MET A 1 51.16 -27.74 -37.29
C MET A 1 50.51 -26.66 -36.42
N ALA A 2 51.22 -25.61 -35.99
CA ALA A 2 50.65 -24.57 -35.13
C ALA A 2 49.48 -23.76 -35.77
N GLU A 3 49.52 -23.46 -37.07
CA GLU A 3 48.39 -22.79 -37.76
C GLU A 3 47.16 -23.69 -37.91
N THR A 4 47.37 -24.99 -38.11
CA THR A 4 46.31 -25.98 -38.27
C THR A 4 45.56 -26.19 -36.94
N GLU A 5 46.26 -26.18 -35.81
CA GLU A 5 45.67 -26.23 -34.47
C GLU A 5 44.90 -24.95 -34.11
N ARG A 6 45.44 -23.77 -34.46
CA ARG A 6 44.75 -22.49 -34.25
C ARG A 6 43.42 -22.43 -35.01
N MET A 7 43.43 -22.85 -36.27
CA MET A 7 42.23 -22.83 -37.12
C MET A 7 41.15 -23.81 -36.62
N ILE A 8 41.54 -24.95 -36.04
CA ILE A 8 40.61 -25.90 -35.42
C ILE A 8 40.01 -25.32 -34.14
N LEU A 9 40.82 -24.68 -33.29
CA LEU A 9 40.35 -24.04 -32.05
C LEU A 9 39.38 -22.88 -32.30
N GLU A 10 39.66 -22.02 -33.29
CA GLU A 10 38.75 -20.92 -33.65
C GLU A 10 37.42 -21.45 -34.22
N LYS A 11 37.46 -22.51 -35.02
CA LYS A 11 36.26 -23.14 -35.58
C LYS A 11 35.42 -23.83 -34.50
N GLN A 12 36.05 -24.44 -33.50
CA GLN A 12 35.37 -25.01 -32.34
C GLN A 12 34.77 -23.92 -31.44
N ALA A 13 35.51 -22.84 -31.15
CA ALA A 13 35.01 -21.71 -30.37
C ALA A 13 33.80 -21.03 -31.05
N SER A 14 33.86 -20.86 -32.38
CA SER A 14 32.78 -20.36 -33.22
C SER A 14 31.52 -21.24 -33.14
N MET A 15 31.65 -22.56 -33.28
CA MET A 15 30.50 -23.48 -33.16
C MET A 15 29.88 -23.48 -31.76
N ILE A 16 30.70 -23.43 -30.71
CA ILE A 16 30.21 -23.35 -29.32
C ILE A 16 29.45 -22.04 -29.09
N ALA A 17 29.97 -20.91 -29.59
CA ALA A 17 29.31 -19.61 -29.49
C ALA A 17 27.97 -19.57 -30.24
N ALA A 18 27.90 -20.20 -31.42
CA ALA A 18 26.68 -20.30 -32.21
C ALA A 18 25.61 -21.18 -31.52
N ALA A 19 26.03 -22.31 -30.93
CA ALA A 19 25.14 -23.19 -30.17
C ALA A 19 24.58 -22.47 -28.93
N LEU A 20 25.42 -21.76 -28.17
CA LEU A 20 25.00 -20.98 -27.00
C LEU A 20 23.96 -19.91 -27.34
N ARG A 21 24.09 -19.22 -28.49
CA ARG A 21 23.13 -18.18 -28.90
C ARG A 21 21.72 -18.71 -29.19
N ARG A 22 21.57 -19.99 -29.59
CA ARG A 22 20.27 -20.62 -29.85
C ARG A 22 19.54 -21.07 -28.57
N MET A 23 20.23 -21.08 -27.44
CA MET A 23 19.68 -21.54 -26.17
C MET A 23 18.94 -20.42 -25.43
N SER A 24 17.90 -20.79 -24.67
CA SER A 24 17.20 -19.86 -23.78
C SER A 24 18.18 -19.23 -22.79
N LEU A 25 17.88 -18.01 -22.33
CA LEU A 25 18.72 -17.29 -21.36
C LEU A 25 18.98 -18.13 -20.10
N LYS A 26 17.94 -18.85 -19.63
CA LYS A 26 17.99 -19.81 -18.52
C LYS A 26 19.05 -20.89 -18.73
N THR A 27 19.07 -21.49 -19.92
CA THR A 27 20.01 -22.59 -20.20
C THR A 27 21.43 -22.07 -20.38
N ARG A 28 21.60 -20.89 -21.01
CA ARG A 28 22.90 -20.22 -21.09
C ARG A 28 23.48 -19.90 -19.71
N LEU A 29 22.68 -19.28 -18.85
CA LEU A 29 23.10 -18.90 -17.50
C LEU A 29 23.48 -20.15 -16.70
N THR A 30 22.68 -21.22 -16.78
CA THR A 30 22.95 -22.48 -16.08
C THR A 30 24.23 -23.17 -16.59
N VAL A 31 24.42 -23.25 -17.91
CA VAL A 31 25.65 -23.84 -18.49
C VAL A 31 26.88 -23.03 -18.11
N ALA A 32 26.79 -21.69 -18.13
CA ALA A 32 27.91 -20.83 -17.76
C ALA A 32 28.29 -20.96 -16.28
N THR A 33 27.31 -20.93 -15.37
CA THR A 33 27.58 -21.04 -13.92
C THR A 33 28.08 -22.43 -13.54
N VAL A 34 27.48 -23.49 -14.08
CA VAL A 34 27.95 -24.86 -13.89
C VAL A 34 29.36 -25.02 -14.43
N GLY A 35 29.62 -24.57 -15.67
CA GLY A 35 30.94 -24.66 -16.29
C GLY A 35 32.03 -23.98 -15.45
N LEU A 36 31.75 -22.79 -14.92
CA LEU A 36 32.68 -22.07 -14.05
C LEU A 36 32.96 -22.83 -12.74
N PHE A 37 31.93 -23.37 -12.09
CA PHE A 37 32.08 -24.15 -10.86
C PHE A 37 32.87 -25.44 -11.08
N VAL A 38 32.56 -26.18 -12.15
CA VAL A 38 33.29 -27.40 -12.51
C VAL A 38 34.75 -27.08 -12.78
N LEU A 39 35.03 -26.04 -13.56
CA LEU A 39 36.40 -25.59 -13.79
C LEU A 39 37.13 -25.28 -12.48
N PHE A 40 36.48 -24.53 -11.58
CA PHE A 40 37.08 -24.18 -10.28
C PHE A 40 37.38 -25.41 -9.41
N ILE A 41 36.45 -26.37 -9.31
CA ILE A 41 36.64 -27.62 -8.57
C ILE A 41 37.85 -28.39 -9.10
N TRP A 42 37.95 -28.56 -10.42
CA TRP A 42 39.02 -29.37 -11.01
C TRP A 42 40.39 -28.66 -10.98
N VAL A 43 40.42 -27.34 -11.12
CA VAL A 43 41.64 -26.54 -10.89
C VAL A 43 42.13 -26.70 -9.45
N LEU A 44 41.23 -26.63 -8.47
CA LEU A 44 41.57 -26.80 -7.05
C LEU A 44 42.07 -28.22 -6.75
N VAL A 45 41.42 -29.25 -7.30
CA VAL A 45 41.86 -30.66 -7.16
C VAL A 45 43.25 -30.84 -7.79
N PHE A 46 43.48 -30.31 -8.99
CA PHE A 46 44.77 -30.37 -9.65
C PHE A 46 45.88 -29.69 -8.82
N LEU A 47 45.62 -28.47 -8.34
CA LEU A 47 46.56 -27.73 -7.49
C LEU A 47 46.85 -28.47 -6.17
N SER A 48 45.81 -29.03 -5.55
CA SER A 48 45.95 -29.78 -4.30
C SER A 48 46.81 -31.03 -4.48
N VAL A 49 46.59 -31.80 -5.55
CA VAL A 49 47.35 -33.02 -5.84
C VAL A 49 48.83 -32.71 -6.13
N THR A 50 49.10 -31.67 -6.92
CA THR A 50 50.46 -31.27 -7.28
C THR A 50 51.25 -30.76 -6.08
N VAL A 51 50.64 -29.88 -5.25
CA VAL A 51 51.28 -29.37 -4.02
C VAL A 51 51.50 -30.49 -3.00
N LEU A 52 50.55 -31.40 -2.87
CA LEU A 52 50.63 -32.51 -1.92
C LEU A 52 51.80 -33.45 -2.23
N GLN A 53 52.00 -33.79 -3.50
CA GLN A 53 53.09 -34.67 -3.94
C GLN A 53 54.47 -34.08 -3.58
N ASP A 54 54.73 -32.83 -3.95
CA ASP A 54 56.00 -32.17 -3.70
C ASP A 54 56.29 -32.01 -2.19
N ARG A 55 55.29 -31.62 -1.39
CA ARG A 55 55.47 -31.46 0.06
C ARG A 55 55.74 -32.79 0.75
N LEU A 56 55.01 -33.85 0.39
CA LEU A 56 55.18 -35.14 1.07
C LEU A 56 56.54 -35.77 0.74
N GLU A 57 57.02 -35.67 -0.49
CA GLU A 57 58.35 -36.13 -0.87
C GLU A 57 59.44 -35.46 -0.03
N LYS A 58 59.37 -34.13 0.13
CA LYS A 58 60.32 -33.37 0.95
C LYS A 58 60.26 -33.77 2.42
N VAL A 59 59.05 -33.90 2.99
CA VAL A 59 58.86 -34.28 4.39
C VAL A 59 59.39 -35.70 4.65
N LEU A 60 59.02 -36.66 3.80
CA LEU A 60 59.47 -38.04 3.95
C LEU A 60 60.99 -38.18 3.77
N SER A 61 61.54 -37.49 2.76
CA SER A 61 62.99 -37.43 2.53
C SER A 61 63.75 -36.83 3.72
N ALA A 62 63.21 -35.78 4.34
CA ALA A 62 63.79 -35.14 5.52
C ALA A 62 63.68 -36.03 6.76
N GLN A 63 62.54 -36.70 6.95
CA GLN A 63 62.32 -37.63 8.07
C GLN A 63 63.27 -38.83 7.98
N GLN A 64 63.40 -39.46 6.81
CA GLN A 64 64.35 -40.56 6.60
C GLN A 64 65.80 -40.11 6.79
N LEU A 65 66.18 -38.93 6.27
CA LEU A 65 67.53 -38.39 6.45
C LEU A 65 67.85 -38.07 7.92
N ALA A 66 66.88 -37.52 8.67
CA ALA A 66 67.04 -37.27 10.08
C ALA A 66 67.26 -38.57 10.86
N SER A 67 66.52 -39.61 10.52
CA SER A 67 66.66 -40.93 11.11
C SER A 67 68.01 -41.61 10.79
N THR A 68 68.45 -41.59 9.52
CA THR A 68 69.76 -42.14 9.14
C THR A 68 70.90 -41.33 9.72
N ARG A 69 70.75 -40.01 9.84
CA ARG A 69 71.70 -39.16 10.55
C ARG A 69 71.80 -39.52 12.03
N HIS A 70 70.68 -39.68 12.72
CA HIS A 70 70.68 -40.09 14.12
C HIS A 70 71.38 -41.44 14.32
N SER A 71 71.03 -42.43 13.50
CA SER A 71 71.63 -43.76 13.55
C SER A 71 73.14 -43.74 13.24
N ALA A 72 73.58 -42.91 12.28
CA ALA A 72 75.00 -42.77 11.97
C ALA A 72 75.80 -42.17 13.14
N ILE A 73 75.22 -41.21 13.86
CA ILE A 73 75.81 -40.63 15.07
C ILE A 73 75.87 -41.66 16.19
N GLU A 74 74.78 -42.40 16.43
CA GLU A 74 74.71 -43.42 17.49
C GLU A 74 75.68 -44.58 17.25
N ILE A 75 75.72 -45.12 16.03
CA ILE A 75 76.69 -46.16 15.63
C ILE A 75 78.11 -45.64 15.80
N GLY A 76 78.38 -44.42 15.36
CA GLY A 76 79.67 -43.76 15.56
C GLY A 76 80.04 -43.72 17.05
N ASN A 77 79.22 -43.06 17.87
CA ASN A 77 79.49 -42.94 19.31
C ASN A 77 79.69 -44.31 19.97
N SER A 78 78.87 -45.32 19.63
CA SER A 78 79.03 -46.67 20.17
C SER A 78 80.36 -47.32 19.76
N LEU A 79 80.87 -47.10 18.55
CA LEU A 79 82.17 -47.61 18.13
C LEU A 79 83.31 -46.89 18.85
N LEU A 80 83.21 -45.57 18.99
CA LEU A 80 84.19 -44.75 19.70
C LEU A 80 84.29 -45.17 21.17
N ASP A 81 83.16 -45.28 21.86
CA ASP A 81 83.10 -45.69 23.27
C ASP A 81 83.74 -47.08 23.48
N ARG A 82 83.49 -48.01 22.55
CA ARG A 82 84.08 -49.36 22.58
C ARG A 82 85.60 -49.33 22.33
N LEU A 83 86.07 -48.54 21.36
CA LEU A 83 87.51 -48.37 21.09
C LEU A 83 88.22 -47.70 22.26
N GLU A 84 87.65 -46.65 22.84
CA GLU A 84 88.21 -45.99 24.02
C GLU A 84 88.22 -46.91 25.24
N GLY A 85 87.15 -47.70 25.43
CA GLY A 85 87.08 -48.73 26.45
C GLY A 85 88.21 -49.75 26.32
N LEU A 86 88.43 -50.31 25.12
CA LEU A 86 89.56 -51.20 24.85
C LEU A 86 90.90 -50.51 25.11
N ARG A 87 91.08 -49.27 24.65
CA ARG A 87 92.33 -48.52 24.84
C ARG A 87 92.66 -48.32 26.32
N ARG A 88 91.65 -47.99 27.14
CA ARG A 88 91.81 -47.86 28.60
C ARG A 88 92.20 -49.19 29.24
N VAL A 89 91.60 -50.30 28.79
CA VAL A 89 91.96 -51.64 29.27
C VAL A 89 93.40 -51.97 28.87
N ALA A 90 93.81 -51.72 27.63
CA ALA A 90 95.16 -51.99 27.14
C ALA A 90 96.23 -51.22 27.94
N ALA A 91 95.95 -49.97 28.32
CA ALA A 91 96.84 -49.15 29.14
C ALA A 91 97.00 -49.68 30.59
N LEU A 92 96.01 -50.43 31.10
CA LEU A 92 96.01 -50.98 32.46
C LEU A 92 96.58 -52.40 32.55
N LEU A 93 97.02 -52.99 31.44
CA LEU A 93 97.61 -54.33 31.43
C LEU A 93 99.04 -54.31 32.00
N PRO A 94 99.47 -55.33 32.78
CA PRO A 94 100.85 -55.46 33.24
C PRO A 94 101.86 -55.45 32.10
N ALA A 95 103.10 -55.03 32.38
CA ALA A 95 104.18 -55.06 31.39
C ALA A 95 104.65 -56.50 31.04
N ASP A 96 104.52 -57.43 32.00
CA ASP A 96 104.86 -58.84 31.81
C ASP A 96 103.80 -59.54 30.94
N LEU A 97 104.18 -59.97 29.74
CA LEU A 97 103.31 -60.59 28.74
C LEU A 97 103.10 -62.10 28.92
N ARG A 98 103.57 -62.71 30.02
CA ARG A 98 103.31 -64.14 30.31
C ARG A 98 101.82 -64.39 30.56
N ASP A 99 101.30 -65.50 30.02
CA ASP A 99 99.90 -65.94 30.17
C ASP A 99 99.47 -65.98 31.66
N GLU A 100 100.34 -66.51 32.54
CA GLU A 100 100.13 -66.58 33.99
C GLU A 100 99.82 -65.22 34.65
N VAL A 101 100.31 -64.13 34.07
CA VAL A 101 100.12 -62.75 34.57
C VAL A 101 98.95 -62.06 33.86
N GLN A 102 98.83 -62.25 32.54
CA GLN A 102 97.85 -61.54 31.71
C GLN A 102 96.44 -62.14 31.79
N GLN A 103 96.28 -63.46 31.89
CA GLN A 103 94.98 -64.11 31.95
C GLN A 103 94.16 -63.70 33.18
N PRO A 104 94.72 -63.66 34.40
CA PRO A 104 94.02 -63.10 35.57
C PRO A 104 93.74 -61.59 35.43
N ALA A 105 94.66 -60.83 34.81
CA ALA A 105 94.51 -59.39 34.64
C ALA A 105 93.33 -59.03 33.69
N LEU A 106 93.18 -59.78 32.59
CA LEU A 106 92.08 -59.63 31.65
C LEU A 106 90.76 -60.15 32.24
N SER A 107 90.80 -61.27 32.97
CA SER A 107 89.60 -61.87 33.60
C SER A 107 88.98 -60.99 34.69
N LYS A 108 89.76 -60.13 35.36
CA LYS A 108 89.28 -59.15 36.37
C LYS A 108 88.54 -57.94 35.76
N ARG A 109 88.28 -57.92 34.44
CA ARG A 109 87.63 -56.81 33.74
C ARG A 109 86.24 -57.20 33.22
N PRO A 110 85.20 -57.28 34.08
CA PRO A 110 83.86 -57.74 33.69
C PRO A 110 83.19 -56.86 32.63
N LEU A 111 83.61 -55.59 32.49
CA LEU A 111 83.11 -54.68 31.45
C LEU A 111 83.44 -55.16 30.03
N LEU A 112 84.52 -55.94 29.84
CA LEU A 112 84.86 -56.47 28.51
C LEU A 112 83.76 -57.40 27.98
N GLY A 113 83.18 -58.26 28.82
CA GLY A 113 82.08 -59.14 28.41
C GLY A 113 80.80 -58.39 28.03
N ILE A 114 80.56 -57.20 28.60
CA ILE A 114 79.39 -56.36 28.30
C ILE A 114 79.57 -55.63 26.96
N TYR A 115 80.74 -55.01 26.74
CA TYR A 115 81.04 -54.28 25.51
C TYR A 115 81.50 -55.18 24.35
N PHE A 116 81.93 -56.41 24.61
CA PHE A 116 82.41 -57.36 23.61
C PHE A 116 81.87 -58.75 23.89
N PRO A 117 80.55 -58.98 23.68
CA PRO A 117 79.95 -60.29 23.88
C PRO A 117 80.54 -61.36 22.93
N GLY A 118 81.17 -60.95 21.83
CA GLY A 118 81.93 -61.83 20.95
C GLY A 118 83.28 -62.26 21.52
N GLY A 119 83.68 -61.76 22.69
CA GLY A 119 84.93 -62.03 23.39
C GLY A 119 86.05 -61.04 23.08
N SER A 120 87.03 -60.95 23.98
CA SER A 120 88.23 -60.12 23.85
C SER A 120 89.50 -60.97 23.92
N LEU A 121 90.49 -60.68 23.08
CA LEU A 121 91.76 -61.41 23.02
C LEU A 121 92.93 -60.45 23.17
N LEU A 122 93.92 -60.81 23.98
CA LEU A 122 95.23 -60.20 24.01
C LEU A 122 96.18 -61.03 23.15
N LEU A 123 96.71 -60.44 22.09
CA LEU A 123 97.57 -61.09 21.11
C LEU A 123 99.02 -60.61 21.27
N GLY A 124 99.96 -61.55 21.24
CA GLY A 124 101.38 -61.25 21.15
C GLY A 124 101.78 -60.73 19.76
N LEU A 125 102.99 -60.17 19.64
CA LEU A 125 103.53 -59.73 18.35
C LEU A 125 103.78 -60.89 17.36
N ASP A 126 103.80 -62.12 17.87
CA ASP A 126 103.87 -63.35 17.08
C ASP A 126 102.51 -63.79 16.54
N GLY A 127 101.41 -63.10 16.88
CA GLY A 127 100.05 -63.41 16.43
C GLY A 127 99.31 -64.43 17.30
N LYS A 128 99.94 -64.95 18.37
CA LYS A 128 99.35 -65.93 19.27
C LYS A 128 98.54 -65.28 20.39
N VAL A 129 97.54 -65.99 20.89
CA VAL A 129 96.72 -65.54 22.02
C VAL A 129 97.50 -65.71 23.32
N ILE A 130 97.74 -64.59 24.01
CA ILE A 130 98.34 -64.55 25.35
C ILE A 130 97.27 -64.72 26.43
N ALA A 131 96.13 -64.05 26.26
CA ALA A 131 95.00 -64.10 27.18
C ALA A 131 93.67 -63.87 26.45
N GLU A 132 92.58 -64.40 27.00
CA GLU A 132 91.23 -64.26 26.42
C GLU A 132 90.15 -64.06 27.49
N HIS A 133 89.08 -63.37 27.13
CA HIS A 133 87.92 -63.12 27.99
C HIS A 133 86.60 -63.27 27.20
N PRO A 134 85.66 -64.13 27.62
CA PRO A 134 85.78 -65.11 28.69
C PRO A 134 86.80 -66.23 28.35
N PRO A 135 87.38 -66.93 29.35
CA PRO A 135 88.29 -68.04 29.10
C PRO A 135 87.55 -69.25 28.50
N GLY A 136 88.07 -69.84 27.42
CA GLY A 136 87.42 -70.92 26.69
C GLY A 136 88.31 -71.85 25.85
N GLY A 137 89.61 -71.56 25.69
CA GLY A 137 90.64 -72.37 25.04
C GLY A 137 90.56 -72.45 23.51
N VAL A 138 89.36 -72.45 22.92
CA VAL A 138 89.13 -72.73 21.48
C VAL A 138 89.84 -71.73 20.55
N ARG A 139 90.07 -70.49 21.00
CA ARG A 139 90.73 -69.45 20.19
C ARG A 139 92.25 -69.43 20.34
N ARG A 140 92.82 -70.11 21.35
CA ARG A 140 94.26 -70.09 21.65
C ARG A 140 95.13 -70.80 20.61
N GLU A 141 94.57 -71.78 19.90
CA GLU A 141 95.28 -72.56 18.87
C GLU A 141 95.36 -71.85 17.51
N ARG A 142 94.66 -70.72 17.35
CA ARG A 142 94.59 -69.96 16.09
C ARG A 142 95.68 -68.91 16.03
N ASP A 143 96.31 -68.77 14.86
CA ASP A 143 97.20 -67.65 14.54
C ASP A 143 96.39 -66.49 13.96
N PHE A 144 96.59 -65.29 14.51
CA PHE A 144 95.92 -64.05 14.12
C PHE A 144 96.83 -63.09 13.35
N LYS A 145 98.07 -63.49 13.03
CA LYS A 145 99.06 -62.62 12.38
C LYS A 145 98.63 -62.08 11.01
N ASP A 146 97.86 -62.86 10.26
CA ASP A 146 97.37 -62.49 8.93
C ASP A 146 96.10 -61.65 8.93
N GLU A 147 95.44 -61.53 10.09
CA GLU A 147 94.22 -60.75 10.24
C GLU A 147 94.48 -59.27 9.95
N ASP A 148 93.49 -58.62 9.33
CA ASP A 148 93.62 -57.24 8.87
C ASP A 148 93.81 -56.28 10.05
N TYR A 149 93.01 -56.44 11.10
CA TYR A 149 93.10 -55.61 12.30
C TYR A 149 94.43 -55.78 13.03
N PHE A 150 95.00 -56.98 13.05
CA PHE A 150 96.30 -57.23 13.70
C PHE A 150 97.43 -56.51 12.95
N ARG A 151 97.53 -56.74 11.63
CA ARG A 151 98.55 -56.10 10.79
C ARG A 151 98.46 -54.58 10.82
N GLN A 152 97.25 -54.04 10.78
CA GLN A 152 97.03 -52.60 10.76
C GLN A 152 97.38 -51.94 12.09
N VAL A 153 97.01 -52.53 13.23
CA VAL A 153 97.36 -51.98 14.54
C VAL A 153 98.88 -52.03 14.78
N VAL A 154 99.55 -53.12 14.44
CA VAL A 154 101.00 -53.24 14.59
C VAL A 154 101.74 -52.25 13.68
N ALA A 155 101.28 -52.07 12.43
CA ALA A 155 101.92 -51.16 11.47
C ALA A 155 101.68 -49.68 11.79
N THR A 156 100.45 -49.30 12.14
CA THR A 156 100.06 -47.89 12.33
C THR A 156 100.22 -47.40 13.76
N ARG A 157 100.28 -48.32 14.73
CA ARG A 157 100.23 -48.04 16.18
C ARG A 157 98.97 -47.28 16.61
N GLN A 158 97.91 -47.36 15.82
CA GLN A 158 96.63 -46.72 16.08
C GLN A 158 95.53 -47.78 16.26
N PRO A 159 94.42 -47.45 16.97
CA PRO A 159 93.22 -48.27 16.98
C PRO A 159 92.71 -48.55 15.55
N TYR A 160 92.18 -49.75 15.32
CA TYR A 160 91.67 -50.16 14.02
C TYR A 160 90.34 -50.91 14.13
N ILE A 161 89.46 -50.65 13.17
CA ILE A 161 88.19 -51.34 12.98
C ILE A 161 88.38 -52.37 11.88
N GLY A 162 88.39 -53.64 12.27
CA GLY A 162 88.55 -54.79 11.37
C GLY A 162 87.41 -54.93 10.37
N LYS A 163 87.63 -55.73 9.34
CA LYS A 163 86.60 -56.07 8.35
C LYS A 163 85.43 -56.80 9.02
N PRO A 164 84.17 -56.45 8.69
CA PRO A 164 83.02 -57.26 9.10
C PRO A 164 83.14 -58.65 8.45
N GLY A 165 83.01 -59.69 9.26
CA GLY A 165 83.19 -61.07 8.82
C GLY A 165 82.46 -62.06 9.70
N ILE A 166 82.36 -63.29 9.23
CA ILE A 166 81.85 -64.40 10.06
C ILE A 166 83.01 -64.89 10.92
N ASP A 167 82.86 -64.83 12.25
CA ASP A 167 83.85 -65.39 13.18
C ASP A 167 83.95 -66.91 12.95
N PRO A 168 85.14 -67.47 12.64
CA PRO A 168 85.29 -68.89 12.37
C PRO A 168 84.85 -69.80 13.52
N VAL A 169 84.94 -69.30 14.76
CA VAL A 169 84.64 -70.06 15.98
C VAL A 169 83.15 -69.99 16.32
N SER A 170 82.60 -68.80 16.52
CA SER A 170 81.18 -68.65 16.88
C SER A 170 80.22 -68.81 15.69
N ARG A 171 80.73 -68.78 14.45
CA ARG A 171 79.96 -68.75 13.18
C ARG A 171 78.96 -67.60 13.10
N ARG A 172 79.15 -66.56 13.90
CA ARG A 172 78.31 -65.36 13.90
C ARG A 172 78.98 -64.22 13.14
N PRO A 173 78.21 -63.31 12.54
CA PRO A 173 78.75 -62.07 12.01
C PRO A 173 79.31 -61.20 13.14
N THR A 174 80.59 -60.92 13.08
CA THR A 174 81.31 -60.12 14.08
C THR A 174 82.11 -59.01 13.43
N LEU A 175 82.34 -57.97 14.22
CA LEU A 175 83.27 -56.89 13.92
C LEU A 175 84.33 -56.85 15.01
N THR A 176 85.59 -57.04 14.64
CA THR A 176 86.69 -57.00 15.59
C THR A 176 87.27 -55.60 15.67
N LEU A 177 87.25 -55.02 16.87
CA LEU A 177 87.94 -53.79 17.20
C LEU A 177 89.30 -54.15 17.81
N ALA A 178 90.37 -53.50 17.37
CA ALA A 178 91.72 -53.78 17.85
C ALA A 178 92.43 -52.49 18.27
N VAL A 179 93.13 -52.53 19.40
CA VAL A 179 93.91 -51.41 19.93
C VAL A 179 95.32 -51.89 20.29
N PRO A 180 96.35 -51.05 20.11
CA PRO A 180 97.70 -51.40 20.52
C PRO A 180 97.83 -51.27 22.04
N ALA A 181 98.43 -52.28 22.69
CA ALA A 181 99.03 -52.11 24.00
C ALA A 181 100.46 -51.60 23.77
N LEU A 182 100.76 -50.42 24.31
CA LEU A 182 102.05 -49.75 24.12
C LEU A 182 102.98 -50.00 25.31
N ASP A 183 104.29 -50.04 25.06
CA ASP A 183 105.32 -49.95 26.10
C ASP A 183 105.58 -48.48 26.52
N GLU A 184 106.47 -48.27 27.49
CA GLU A 184 106.81 -46.92 27.98
C GLU A 184 107.47 -46.05 26.89
N GLU A 185 108.06 -46.66 25.86
CA GLU A 185 108.64 -45.98 24.70
C GLU A 185 107.64 -45.77 23.54
N GLY A 186 106.37 -46.15 23.71
CA GLY A 186 105.32 -45.98 22.70
C GLY A 186 105.38 -46.98 21.53
N ARG A 187 106.07 -48.11 21.67
CA ARG A 187 106.05 -49.23 20.71
C ARG A 187 104.96 -50.23 21.07
N VAL A 188 104.43 -50.92 20.06
CA VAL A 188 103.40 -51.94 20.28
C VAL A 188 104.05 -53.17 20.90
N ARG A 189 103.62 -53.54 22.12
CA ARG A 189 104.08 -54.77 22.81
C ARG A 189 103.11 -55.94 22.65
N ALA A 190 101.82 -55.63 22.49
CA ALA A 190 100.74 -56.59 22.29
C ALA A 190 99.56 -55.88 21.61
N VAL A 191 98.60 -56.65 21.08
CA VAL A 191 97.37 -56.12 20.49
C VAL A 191 96.18 -56.62 21.29
N LEU A 192 95.39 -55.71 21.86
CA LEU A 192 94.15 -56.06 22.54
C LEU A 192 92.99 -55.93 21.55
N THR A 193 92.17 -56.97 21.45
CA THR A 193 91.05 -57.05 20.53
C THR A 193 89.74 -57.27 21.29
N GLY A 194 88.64 -56.80 20.73
CA GLY A 194 87.29 -57.06 21.20
C GLY A 194 86.36 -57.31 20.02
N ALA A 195 85.70 -58.46 20.01
CA ALA A 195 84.74 -58.83 18.98
C ALA A 195 83.33 -58.37 19.37
N VAL A 196 82.74 -57.57 18.49
CA VAL A 196 81.35 -57.10 18.58
C VAL A 196 80.47 -58.05 17.77
N ASP A 197 79.43 -58.60 18.40
CA ASP A 197 78.40 -59.38 17.70
C ASP A 197 77.46 -58.41 16.97
N LEU A 198 77.44 -58.48 15.63
CA LEU A 198 76.62 -57.62 14.77
C LEU A 198 75.15 -58.05 14.72
N THR A 199 74.83 -59.22 15.27
CA THR A 199 73.45 -59.73 15.41
C THR A 199 72.87 -59.44 16.79
N ALA A 200 73.67 -58.90 17.71
CA ALA A 200 73.19 -58.52 19.03
C ALA A 200 72.19 -57.36 18.93
N PRO A 201 71.19 -57.30 19.84
CA PRO A 201 70.12 -56.31 19.81
C PRO A 201 70.63 -54.88 19.65
N ASN A 202 71.75 -54.50 20.26
CA ASN A 202 72.22 -53.11 20.21
C ASN A 202 72.67 -52.61 18.82
N PHE A 203 73.04 -53.51 17.90
CA PHE A 203 73.38 -53.15 16.51
C PHE A 203 72.28 -53.55 15.53
N SER A 204 71.56 -54.64 15.81
CA SER A 204 70.49 -55.14 14.94
C SER A 204 69.13 -54.50 15.21
N SER A 205 68.86 -53.99 16.43
CA SER A 205 67.57 -53.36 16.79
C SER A 205 67.26 -52.19 15.89
N LEU A 206 68.24 -51.32 15.66
CA LEU A 206 68.17 -50.15 14.77
C LEU A 206 67.75 -50.55 13.35
N ALA A 207 68.22 -51.70 12.87
CA ALA A 207 67.87 -52.20 11.55
C ALA A 207 66.54 -52.97 11.54
N SER A 208 66.19 -53.67 12.62
CA SER A 208 64.96 -54.47 12.73
C SER A 208 63.72 -53.63 13.01
N GLU A 209 63.83 -52.55 13.79
CA GLU A 209 62.70 -51.68 14.15
C GLU A 209 62.21 -50.90 12.92
N GLN A 210 63.13 -50.44 12.07
CA GLN A 210 62.78 -49.84 10.78
C GLN A 210 62.32 -50.85 9.72
N ALA A 211 62.77 -52.11 9.81
CA ALA A 211 62.30 -53.17 8.92
C ALA A 211 60.91 -53.70 9.31
N GLN A 212 60.51 -53.61 10.61
CA GLN A 212 59.21 -54.06 11.11
C GLN A 212 58.02 -53.19 10.65
N GLU A 213 58.26 -51.93 10.25
CA GLU A 213 57.25 -51.14 9.52
C GLU A 213 57.01 -51.63 8.07
N GLY A 214 57.66 -52.76 7.71
CA GLY A 214 57.14 -53.75 6.78
C GLY A 214 57.52 -53.57 5.32
N LYS A 215 58.24 -52.50 4.94
CA LYS A 215 58.46 -52.19 3.52
C LYS A 215 59.76 -51.43 3.18
N GLY A 216 60.50 -50.96 4.17
CA GLY A 216 61.82 -50.34 4.02
C GLY A 216 62.94 -51.29 4.41
N ALA A 217 64.15 -51.02 3.92
CA ALA A 217 65.35 -51.76 4.29
C ALA A 217 66.41 -50.78 4.84
N PHE A 218 66.93 -51.09 6.02
CA PHE A 218 68.00 -50.34 6.66
C PHE A 218 69.30 -51.13 6.57
N PHE A 219 70.37 -50.46 6.15
CA PHE A 219 71.69 -51.03 5.96
C PHE A 219 72.77 -50.15 6.56
N VAL A 220 73.80 -50.78 7.12
CA VAL A 220 75.08 -50.13 7.41
C VAL A 220 76.11 -50.82 6.53
N LEU A 221 76.82 -50.05 5.71
CA LEU A 221 77.68 -50.57 4.65
C LEU A 221 79.11 -50.10 4.87
N SER A 222 80.10 -51.01 4.86
CA SER A 222 81.51 -50.63 4.79
C SER A 222 81.85 -50.32 3.34
N LEU A 223 82.15 -49.04 3.05
CA LEU A 223 82.51 -48.60 1.71
C LEU A 223 83.92 -49.04 1.34
N ARG A 224 84.84 -49.04 2.32
CA ARG A 224 86.22 -49.53 2.17
C ARG A 224 86.26 -51.00 1.76
N ASP A 225 85.48 -51.82 2.46
CA ASP A 225 85.52 -53.28 2.27
C ASP A 225 84.45 -53.77 1.28
N ARG A 226 83.57 -52.88 0.81
CA ARG A 226 82.39 -53.15 0.00
C ARG A 226 81.53 -54.29 0.55
N ARG A 227 81.24 -54.25 1.84
CA ARG A 227 80.43 -55.28 2.52
C ARG A 227 79.33 -54.67 3.38
N VAL A 228 78.26 -55.44 3.58
CA VAL A 228 77.19 -55.11 4.51
C VAL A 228 77.67 -55.37 5.94
N VAL A 229 77.63 -54.36 6.81
CA VAL A 229 77.98 -54.45 8.24
C VAL A 229 76.73 -54.78 9.07
N VAL A 230 75.61 -54.12 8.80
CA VAL A 230 74.33 -54.38 9.46
C VAL A 230 73.23 -54.38 8.40
N ALA A 231 72.27 -55.29 8.53
CA ALA A 231 71.06 -55.34 7.74
C ALA A 231 69.90 -55.82 8.61
N GLY A 232 68.67 -55.44 8.25
CA GLY A 232 67.46 -55.97 8.91
C GLY A 232 67.30 -57.50 8.77
N ASP A 233 67.92 -58.10 7.76
CA ASP A 233 68.04 -59.55 7.57
C ASP A 233 69.48 -59.99 7.89
N SER A 234 69.64 -60.81 8.93
CA SER A 234 70.94 -61.30 9.38
C SER A 234 71.69 -62.10 8.31
N GLY A 235 70.99 -62.71 7.34
CA GLY A 235 71.60 -63.44 6.23
C GLY A 235 72.34 -62.55 5.23
N ARG A 236 72.12 -61.23 5.26
CA ARG A 236 72.80 -60.25 4.40
C ARG A 236 74.05 -59.65 5.05
N ILE A 237 74.28 -59.87 6.34
CA ILE A 237 75.47 -59.34 7.02
C ILE A 237 76.74 -59.99 6.46
N ALA A 238 77.81 -59.21 6.31
CA ALA A 238 79.09 -59.58 5.71
C ALA A 238 79.02 -60.04 4.24
N THR A 239 77.89 -59.85 3.55
CA THR A 239 77.80 -60.08 2.09
C THR A 239 78.43 -58.92 1.31
N ALA A 240 78.85 -59.16 0.06
CA ALA A 240 79.43 -58.14 -0.81
C ALA A 240 78.35 -57.19 -1.36
N LEU A 241 78.68 -55.91 -1.48
CA LEU A 241 77.84 -54.93 -2.16
C LEU A 241 77.71 -55.24 -3.65
N PRO A 242 76.60 -54.84 -4.31
CA PRO A 242 76.46 -54.94 -5.76
C PRO A 242 77.65 -54.33 -6.51
N ALA A 243 77.93 -54.85 -7.71
CA ALA A 243 78.93 -54.25 -8.60
C ALA A 243 78.55 -52.80 -8.93
N ARG A 244 79.57 -51.92 -9.06
CA ARG A 244 79.34 -50.52 -9.47
C ARG A 244 78.64 -50.48 -10.82
N GLY A 245 77.75 -49.50 -11.01
CA GLY A 245 76.89 -49.33 -12.18
C GLY A 245 75.54 -50.04 -12.08
N ARG A 246 75.30 -50.88 -11.07
CA ARG A 246 74.01 -51.56 -10.88
C ARG A 246 73.01 -50.78 -10.02
N ASP A 247 73.48 -49.91 -9.14
CA ASP A 247 72.61 -49.04 -8.33
C ASP A 247 73.22 -47.64 -8.32
N ALA A 248 72.72 -46.78 -9.20
CA ALA A 248 73.28 -45.45 -9.44
C ALA A 248 73.23 -44.56 -8.20
N MET A 249 72.21 -44.74 -7.34
CA MET A 249 72.06 -43.93 -6.13
C MET A 249 73.02 -44.41 -5.03
N LEU A 250 73.16 -45.73 -4.87
CA LEU A 250 74.14 -46.32 -3.96
C LEU A 250 75.57 -45.95 -4.38
N ASP A 251 75.89 -46.00 -5.67
CA ASP A 251 77.21 -45.62 -6.18
C ASP A 251 77.48 -44.13 -5.92
N ARG A 252 76.51 -43.26 -6.20
CA ARG A 252 76.62 -41.82 -5.91
C ARG A 252 76.85 -41.53 -4.42
N MET A 253 76.19 -42.25 -3.52
CA MET A 253 76.41 -42.12 -2.08
C MET A 253 77.78 -42.69 -1.65
N ALA A 254 78.20 -43.80 -2.24
CA ALA A 254 79.54 -44.36 -2.04
C ALA A 254 80.65 -43.40 -2.49
N ASP A 255 80.40 -42.57 -3.51
CA ASP A 255 81.32 -41.53 -4.02
C ASP A 255 81.31 -40.22 -3.21
N GLY A 256 80.44 -40.10 -2.20
CA GLY A 256 80.48 -38.98 -1.25
C GLY A 256 79.20 -38.17 -1.12
N PHE A 257 78.15 -38.48 -1.89
CA PHE A 257 76.86 -37.81 -1.72
C PHE A 257 76.19 -38.21 -0.39
N GLU A 258 75.87 -37.21 0.43
CA GLU A 258 75.04 -37.38 1.63
C GLU A 258 73.71 -36.65 1.46
N GLY A 259 72.61 -37.32 1.75
CA GLY A 259 71.28 -36.76 1.58
C GLY A 259 70.25 -37.80 1.17
N SER A 260 69.12 -37.32 0.69
CA SER A 260 68.03 -38.16 0.19
C SER A 260 67.87 -38.01 -1.31
N GLY A 261 67.38 -39.04 -1.98
CA GLY A 261 67.00 -38.98 -3.39
C GLY A 261 66.37 -40.25 -3.89
N ILE A 262 65.62 -40.14 -4.97
CA ILE A 262 64.97 -41.27 -5.62
C ILE A 262 65.93 -41.86 -6.67
N GLY A 263 66.10 -43.17 -6.64
CA GLY A 263 66.94 -43.92 -7.58
C GLY A 263 66.32 -45.27 -7.93
N VAL A 264 66.83 -45.88 -8.99
CA VAL A 264 66.45 -47.24 -9.36
C VAL A 264 67.52 -48.20 -8.83
N GLY A 265 67.10 -49.15 -8.00
CA GLY A 265 68.01 -50.14 -7.44
C GLY A 265 68.41 -51.21 -8.45
N ALA A 266 69.33 -52.09 -8.05
CA ALA A 266 69.88 -53.15 -8.90
C ALA A 266 68.86 -54.19 -9.41
N ASP A 267 67.66 -54.23 -8.83
CA ASP A 267 66.54 -55.07 -9.23
C ASP A 267 65.48 -54.32 -10.06
N GLY A 268 65.77 -53.08 -10.49
CA GLY A 268 64.88 -52.27 -11.33
C GLY A 268 63.76 -51.55 -10.57
N VAL A 269 63.66 -51.71 -9.24
CA VAL A 269 62.63 -51.04 -8.45
C VAL A 269 63.08 -49.64 -8.06
N SER A 270 62.21 -48.65 -8.28
CA SER A 270 62.42 -47.27 -7.86
C SER A 270 62.25 -47.11 -6.35
N ARG A 271 63.26 -46.57 -5.68
CA ARG A 271 63.30 -46.40 -4.22
C ARG A 271 63.75 -45.00 -3.83
N LEU A 272 63.26 -44.55 -2.69
CA LEU A 272 63.78 -43.41 -1.95
C LEU A 272 64.97 -43.90 -1.10
N TYR A 273 66.13 -43.31 -1.34
CA TYR A 273 67.36 -43.57 -0.60
C TYR A 273 67.65 -42.38 0.31
N SER A 274 68.02 -42.65 1.55
CA SER A 274 68.57 -41.66 2.47
C SER A 274 69.87 -42.19 3.07
N GLY A 275 70.96 -41.44 2.90
CA GLY A 275 72.30 -41.89 3.27
C GLY A 275 73.05 -40.88 4.12
N ARG A 276 73.72 -41.36 5.18
CA ARG A 276 74.64 -40.57 6.00
C ARG A 276 75.89 -41.37 6.35
N ARG A 277 77.07 -40.75 6.28
CA ARG A 277 78.31 -41.41 6.65
C ARG A 277 78.53 -41.42 8.16
N VAL A 278 79.19 -42.47 8.63
CA VAL A 278 79.77 -42.54 9.97
C VAL A 278 81.20 -42.02 9.85
N GLN A 279 81.53 -40.90 10.50
CA GLN A 279 82.80 -40.20 10.24
C GLN A 279 84.05 -40.99 10.65
N MET A 280 83.95 -41.91 11.62
CA MET A 280 85.10 -42.63 12.19
C MET A 280 85.43 -43.97 11.54
N ALA A 281 84.52 -44.52 10.76
CA ALA A 281 84.66 -45.79 10.07
C ALA A 281 83.99 -45.56 8.72
N ASP A 282 84.70 -45.59 7.59
CA ASP A 282 84.23 -45.27 6.22
C ASP A 282 82.98 -46.07 5.80
N TRP A 283 81.88 -45.81 6.48
CA TRP A 283 80.68 -46.58 6.53
C TRP A 283 79.52 -45.66 6.20
N LEU A 284 78.56 -46.21 5.47
CA LEU A 284 77.36 -45.53 5.06
C LEU A 284 76.17 -46.16 5.77
N VAL A 285 75.46 -45.37 6.57
CA VAL A 285 74.12 -45.72 7.02
C VAL A 285 73.16 -45.35 5.90
N LEU A 286 72.39 -46.35 5.45
CA LEU A 286 71.52 -46.25 4.30
C LEU A 286 70.13 -46.77 4.67
N SER A 287 69.12 -45.92 4.54
CA SER A 287 67.72 -46.33 4.56
C SER A 287 67.18 -46.29 3.14
N VAL A 288 66.48 -47.36 2.74
CA VAL A 288 65.95 -47.52 1.39
C VAL A 288 64.49 -47.95 1.46
N LEU A 289 63.59 -47.21 0.81
CA LEU A 289 62.15 -47.49 0.80
C LEU A 289 61.60 -47.47 -0.63
N PRO A 290 60.88 -48.51 -1.11
CA PRO A 290 60.26 -48.48 -2.43
C PRO A 290 59.29 -47.31 -2.57
N THR A 291 59.39 -46.59 -3.69
CA THR A 291 58.54 -45.41 -3.97
C THR A 291 57.06 -45.76 -3.96
N GLU A 292 56.71 -46.98 -4.38
CA GLU A 292 55.34 -47.46 -4.33
C GLU A 292 54.76 -47.49 -2.92
N VAL A 293 55.62 -47.70 -1.92
CA VAL A 293 55.23 -47.74 -0.52
C VAL A 293 55.32 -46.34 0.07
N ALA A 294 56.46 -45.68 -0.12
CA ALA A 294 56.73 -44.32 0.33
C ALA A 294 55.58 -43.36 -0.01
N PHE A 295 55.03 -43.49 -1.23
CA PHE A 295 53.96 -42.65 -1.75
C PHE A 295 52.60 -43.34 -1.81
N ALA A 296 52.42 -44.51 -1.19
CA ALA A 296 51.11 -45.16 -1.12
C ALA A 296 50.03 -44.25 -0.50
N PRO A 297 50.29 -43.54 0.63
CA PRO A 297 49.30 -42.61 1.19
C PRO A 297 48.91 -41.49 0.21
N VAL A 298 49.86 -41.02 -0.60
CA VAL A 298 49.60 -39.98 -1.61
C VAL A 298 48.64 -40.48 -2.68
N ARG A 299 48.81 -41.72 -3.17
CA ARG A 299 47.90 -42.29 -4.17
C ARG A 299 46.48 -42.43 -3.62
N VAL A 300 46.34 -42.87 -2.37
CA VAL A 300 45.04 -42.98 -1.70
C VAL A 300 44.39 -41.61 -1.59
N MET A 301 45.13 -40.61 -1.09
CA MET A 301 44.62 -39.25 -0.94
C MET A 301 44.28 -38.60 -2.29
N ARG A 302 45.09 -38.82 -3.32
CA ARG A 302 44.80 -38.37 -4.70
C ARG A 302 43.50 -38.98 -5.23
N ASN A 303 43.31 -40.28 -5.08
CA ASN A 303 42.08 -40.94 -5.52
C ASN A 303 40.87 -40.42 -4.74
N ALA A 304 41.01 -40.22 -3.43
CA ALA A 304 39.96 -39.60 -2.61
C ALA A 304 39.62 -38.18 -3.09
N LEU A 305 40.63 -37.34 -3.39
CA LEU A 305 40.42 -36.01 -3.94
C LEU A 305 39.70 -36.02 -5.29
N TYR A 306 40.01 -36.98 -6.17
CA TYR A 306 39.27 -37.14 -7.43
C TYR A 306 37.81 -37.57 -7.22
N VAL A 307 37.56 -38.51 -6.31
CA VAL A 307 36.19 -38.93 -5.96
C VAL A 307 35.40 -37.77 -5.35
N VAL A 308 36.00 -37.03 -4.42
CA VAL A 308 35.39 -35.83 -3.82
C VAL A 308 35.13 -34.76 -4.88
N GLY A 309 36.08 -34.50 -5.78
CA GLY A 309 35.89 -33.56 -6.89
C GLY A 309 34.75 -33.95 -7.83
N ALA A 310 34.62 -35.25 -8.14
CA ALA A 310 33.50 -35.77 -8.93
C ALA A 310 32.15 -35.62 -8.20
N LEU A 311 32.09 -35.98 -6.91
CA LEU A 311 30.88 -35.82 -6.09
C LEU A 311 30.45 -34.35 -5.99
N LEU A 312 31.40 -33.44 -5.73
CA LEU A 312 31.15 -32.00 -5.70
C LEU A 312 30.67 -31.47 -7.06
N THR A 313 31.18 -32.01 -8.16
CA THR A 313 30.72 -31.69 -9.51
C THR A 313 29.25 -32.07 -9.70
N PHE A 314 28.85 -33.30 -9.33
CA PHE A 314 27.45 -33.73 -9.43
C PHE A 314 26.53 -32.94 -8.49
N LEU A 315 26.98 -32.65 -7.27
CA LEU A 315 26.25 -31.84 -6.30
C LEU A 315 26.05 -30.41 -6.83
N ALA A 316 27.11 -29.78 -7.33
CA ALA A 316 27.05 -28.44 -7.93
C ALA A 316 26.10 -28.41 -9.13
N LEU A 317 26.15 -29.43 -10.00
CA LEU A 317 25.26 -29.54 -11.15
C LEU A 317 23.78 -29.57 -10.72
N GLY A 318 23.43 -30.45 -9.77
CA GLY A 318 22.06 -30.57 -9.27
C GLY A 318 21.57 -29.32 -8.55
N LEU A 319 22.40 -28.77 -7.67
CA LEU A 319 22.07 -27.60 -6.86
C LEU A 319 21.96 -26.33 -7.71
N LEU A 320 22.91 -26.08 -8.61
CA LEU A 320 22.87 -24.92 -9.51
C LEU A 320 21.69 -25.01 -10.48
N HIS A 321 21.44 -26.20 -11.06
CA HIS A 321 20.28 -26.39 -11.95
C HIS A 321 18.95 -26.15 -11.21
N GLY A 322 18.81 -26.68 -9.99
CA GLY A 322 17.63 -26.45 -9.16
C GLY A 322 17.46 -24.99 -8.79
N LEU A 323 18.54 -24.31 -8.39
CA LEU A 323 18.54 -22.92 -7.99
C LEU A 323 18.20 -21.98 -9.16
N THR A 324 18.85 -22.13 -10.32
CA THR A 324 18.53 -21.31 -11.51
C THR A 324 17.10 -21.54 -11.97
N ARG A 325 16.63 -22.81 -11.95
CA ARG A 325 15.23 -23.13 -12.30
C ARG A 325 14.25 -22.48 -11.34
N ARG A 326 14.54 -22.48 -10.03
CA ARG A 326 13.67 -21.87 -9.00
C ARG A 326 13.69 -20.35 -9.05
N MET A 327 14.83 -19.71 -9.33
CA MET A 327 14.95 -18.26 -9.43
C MET A 327 14.25 -17.70 -10.68
N LEU A 328 14.27 -18.44 -11.80
CA LEU A 328 13.68 -17.98 -13.06
C LEU A 328 12.22 -18.43 -13.27
N ALA A 329 11.70 -19.37 -12.47
CA ALA A 329 10.31 -19.84 -12.59
C ALA A 329 9.25 -18.72 -12.51
N PRO A 330 9.36 -17.70 -11.62
CA PRO A 330 8.39 -16.60 -11.58
C PRO A 330 8.31 -15.79 -12.87
N LEU A 331 9.43 -15.64 -13.60
CA LEU A 331 9.45 -14.97 -14.91
C LEU A 331 8.73 -15.81 -15.98
N ASP A 332 8.90 -17.13 -15.97
CA ASP A 332 8.18 -18.04 -16.86
C ASP A 332 6.66 -17.94 -16.58
N GLU A 333 6.25 -18.01 -15.30
CA GLU A 333 4.84 -17.88 -14.87
C GLU A 333 4.23 -16.53 -15.27
N ALA A 334 4.94 -15.42 -15.01
CA ALA A 334 4.49 -14.08 -15.38
C ALA A 334 4.39 -13.91 -16.91
N GLY A 335 5.38 -14.42 -17.66
CA GLY A 335 5.39 -14.41 -19.11
C GLY A 335 4.17 -15.13 -19.71
N ASP A 336 3.83 -16.30 -19.20
CA ASP A 336 2.68 -17.08 -19.66
C ASP A 336 1.34 -16.46 -19.26
N ALA A 337 1.27 -15.83 -18.09
CA ALA A 337 0.08 -15.10 -17.66
C ALA A 337 -0.17 -13.87 -18.53
N MET A 338 0.88 -13.09 -18.81
CA MET A 338 0.82 -11.93 -19.71
C MET A 338 0.34 -12.33 -21.10
N ARG A 339 0.90 -13.37 -21.73
CA ARG A 339 0.44 -13.84 -23.05
C ARG A 339 -1.05 -14.20 -23.04
N ARG A 340 -1.52 -14.90 -22.01
CA ARG A 340 -2.94 -15.26 -21.89
C ARG A 340 -3.86 -14.04 -21.76
N MET A 341 -3.40 -12.98 -21.10
CA MET A 341 -4.14 -11.71 -21.02
C MET A 341 -4.18 -11.00 -22.38
N THR A 342 -3.04 -10.91 -23.07
CA THR A 342 -2.96 -10.24 -24.38
C THR A 342 -3.76 -10.98 -25.46
N ASP A 343 -3.79 -12.32 -25.40
CA ASP A 343 -4.57 -13.16 -26.32
C ASP A 343 -6.08 -13.21 -25.96
N GLY A 344 -6.53 -12.47 -24.94
CA GLY A 344 -7.93 -12.40 -24.53
C GLY A 344 -8.47 -13.66 -23.83
N ARG A 345 -7.60 -14.61 -23.45
CA ARG A 345 -8.01 -15.86 -22.77
C ARG A 345 -8.30 -15.67 -21.28
N THR A 346 -7.77 -14.61 -20.68
CA THR A 346 -7.97 -14.24 -19.29
C THR A 346 -8.09 -12.72 -19.16
N PRO A 347 -8.91 -12.20 -18.22
CA PRO A 347 -9.02 -10.77 -18.00
C PRO A 347 -7.70 -10.16 -17.47
N LEU A 348 -7.48 -8.88 -17.76
CA LEU A 348 -6.38 -8.09 -17.21
C LEU A 348 -6.50 -8.06 -15.68
N ALA A 349 -5.49 -8.58 -15.00
CA ALA A 349 -5.46 -8.67 -13.54
C ALA A 349 -4.02 -8.56 -13.02
N PRO A 350 -3.81 -8.02 -11.82
CA PRO A 350 -2.48 -7.95 -11.22
C PRO A 350 -1.90 -9.34 -10.96
N LEU A 351 -0.62 -9.51 -11.26
CA LEU A 351 0.14 -10.72 -11.03
C LEU A 351 0.65 -10.77 -9.57
N PRO A 352 0.77 -11.96 -8.96
CA PRO A 352 1.19 -12.10 -7.56
C PRO A 352 2.66 -11.70 -7.34
N LEU A 353 2.89 -10.75 -6.44
CA LEU A 353 4.23 -10.34 -5.99
C LEU A 353 4.76 -11.32 -4.93
N ARG A 354 5.42 -12.39 -5.39
CA ARG A 354 6.00 -13.41 -4.48
C ARG A 354 7.35 -13.02 -3.88
N ARG A 355 8.03 -12.02 -4.43
CA ARG A 355 9.40 -11.61 -4.05
C ARG A 355 9.60 -10.11 -4.19
N ASN A 356 10.56 -9.58 -3.43
CA ASN A 356 11.00 -8.18 -3.47
C ASN A 356 12.42 -8.07 -4.06
N ASP A 357 12.67 -8.77 -5.16
CA ASP A 357 13.90 -8.74 -5.96
C ASP A 357 13.64 -7.99 -7.29
N GLU A 358 14.61 -7.95 -8.20
CA GLU A 358 14.48 -7.29 -9.50
C GLU A 358 13.33 -7.87 -10.34
N ILE A 359 13.05 -9.17 -10.18
CA ILE A 359 11.90 -9.84 -10.82
C ILE A 359 10.60 -9.33 -10.20
N GLY A 360 10.54 -9.24 -8.87
CA GLY A 360 9.44 -8.65 -8.12
C GLY A 360 9.15 -7.21 -8.54
N GLN A 361 10.18 -6.38 -8.65
CA GLN A 361 10.06 -4.98 -9.11
C GLN A 361 9.51 -4.90 -10.54
N LEU A 362 9.99 -5.74 -11.45
CA LEU A 362 9.48 -5.79 -12.82
C LEU A 362 7.99 -6.17 -12.86
N ILE A 363 7.58 -7.17 -12.08
CA ILE A 363 6.16 -7.55 -11.95
C ILE A 363 5.35 -6.40 -11.32
N GLY A 364 5.90 -5.71 -10.33
CA GLY A 364 5.27 -4.56 -9.67
C GLY A 364 5.00 -3.40 -10.64
N ASN A 365 6.00 -3.05 -11.47
CA ASN A 365 5.84 -2.02 -12.49
C ASN A 365 4.77 -2.41 -13.53
N PHE A 366 4.73 -3.68 -13.92
CA PHE A 366 3.70 -4.18 -14.83
C PHE A 366 2.30 -4.12 -14.20
N ASN A 367 2.16 -4.47 -12.92
CA ASN A 367 0.89 -4.33 -12.19
C ASN A 367 0.43 -2.86 -12.14
N HIS A 368 1.34 -1.91 -11.92
CA HIS A 368 1.03 -0.49 -11.95
C HIS A 368 0.49 -0.06 -13.33
N LEU A 369 1.10 -0.54 -14.42
CA LEU A 369 0.62 -0.26 -15.78
C LEU A 369 -0.78 -0.84 -16.04
N ILE A 370 -1.08 -2.05 -15.54
CA ILE A 370 -2.42 -2.63 -15.63
C ILE A 370 -3.43 -1.77 -14.86
N GLU A 371 -3.06 -1.35 -13.66
CA GLU A 371 -3.93 -0.52 -12.81
C GLU A 371 -4.23 0.83 -13.46
N ASP A 372 -3.21 1.52 -13.98
CA ASP A 372 -3.38 2.78 -14.71
C ASP A 372 -4.30 2.61 -15.92
N ARG A 373 -4.09 1.55 -16.72
CA ARG A 373 -4.96 1.27 -17.87
C ARG A 373 -6.41 1.04 -17.45
N SER A 374 -6.65 0.26 -16.40
CA SER A 374 -7.99 0.00 -15.87
C SER A 374 -8.64 1.28 -15.34
N ARG A 375 -7.86 2.16 -14.68
CA ARG A 375 -8.34 3.46 -14.20
C ARG A 375 -8.75 4.37 -15.34
N TYR A 376 -7.97 4.44 -16.43
CA TYR A 376 -8.34 5.22 -17.62
C TYR A 376 -9.61 4.68 -18.29
N GLU A 377 -9.72 3.37 -18.49
CA GLU A 377 -10.92 2.78 -19.08
C GLU A 377 -12.17 3.01 -18.21
N THR A 378 -12.02 2.96 -16.88
CA THR A 378 -13.12 3.23 -15.95
C THR A 378 -13.50 4.70 -15.92
N ALA A 379 -12.52 5.61 -15.83
CA ALA A 379 -12.75 7.05 -15.85
C ALA A 379 -13.38 7.52 -17.17
N LEU A 380 -12.97 6.92 -18.30
CA LEU A 380 -13.60 7.18 -19.59
C LEU A 380 -15.07 6.76 -19.60
N ARG A 381 -15.38 5.53 -19.15
CA ARG A 381 -16.77 5.06 -19.03
C ARG A 381 -17.60 5.94 -18.10
N GLU A 382 -17.06 6.32 -16.95
CA GLU A 382 -17.75 7.17 -15.98
C GLU A 382 -17.99 8.57 -16.56
N SER A 383 -17.02 9.12 -17.30
CA SER A 383 -17.16 10.40 -17.98
C SER A 383 -18.21 10.35 -19.11
N GLU A 384 -18.24 9.28 -19.93
CA GLU A 384 -19.26 9.06 -20.96
C GLU A 384 -20.67 8.93 -20.36
N GLN A 385 -20.81 8.15 -19.28
CA GLN A 385 -22.07 8.00 -18.57
C GLN A 385 -22.52 9.33 -17.95
N ARG A 386 -21.61 10.09 -17.34
CA ARG A 386 -21.91 11.39 -16.75
C ARG A 386 -22.39 12.38 -17.80
N PHE A 387 -21.75 12.45 -18.97
CA PHE A 387 -22.19 13.31 -20.06
C PHE A 387 -23.58 12.91 -20.58
N ARG A 388 -23.83 11.61 -20.76
CA ARG A 388 -25.15 11.10 -21.17
C ARG A 388 -26.24 11.51 -20.17
N LEU A 389 -26.00 11.33 -18.87
CA LEU A 389 -26.95 11.73 -17.83
C LEU A 389 -27.25 13.23 -17.81
N LEU A 390 -26.24 14.09 -18.04
CA LEU A 390 -26.43 15.55 -18.10
C LEU A 390 -27.34 15.97 -19.25
N VAL A 391 -27.20 15.33 -20.42
CA VAL A 391 -28.03 15.63 -21.60
C VAL A 391 -29.45 15.08 -21.43
N GLU A 392 -29.59 13.87 -20.88
CA GLU A 392 -30.90 13.25 -20.63
C GLU A 392 -31.70 13.95 -19.53
N ALA A 393 -31.05 14.50 -18.51
CA ALA A 393 -31.69 15.22 -17.40
C ALA A 393 -31.94 16.71 -17.69
N ALA A 394 -31.58 17.21 -18.88
CA ALA A 394 -31.80 18.62 -19.23
C ALA A 394 -33.31 18.93 -19.28
N PRO A 395 -33.76 20.06 -18.70
CA PRO A 395 -35.17 20.41 -18.65
C PRO A 395 -35.73 20.85 -20.02
N ASP A 396 -34.88 21.47 -20.85
CA ASP A 396 -35.23 21.82 -22.22
C ASP A 396 -35.02 20.61 -23.13
N ALA A 397 -35.88 20.48 -24.14
CA ALA A 397 -35.75 19.44 -25.16
C ALA A 397 -34.52 19.72 -26.04
N ILE A 398 -33.62 18.74 -26.14
CA ILE A 398 -32.40 18.80 -26.93
C ILE A 398 -32.53 17.81 -28.09
N ILE A 399 -32.37 18.32 -29.31
CA ILE A 399 -32.46 17.56 -30.55
C ILE A 399 -31.22 17.82 -31.39
N VAL A 400 -30.55 16.77 -31.86
CA VAL A 400 -29.53 16.90 -32.91
C VAL A 400 -30.15 16.53 -34.24
N GLN A 401 -29.97 17.40 -35.24
CA GLN A 401 -30.42 17.15 -36.60
C GLN A 401 -29.25 17.20 -37.59
N THR A 402 -29.26 16.30 -38.56
CA THR A 402 -28.33 16.30 -39.70
C THR A 402 -29.14 16.07 -40.98
N GLY A 403 -28.87 16.84 -42.04
CA GLY A 403 -29.61 16.72 -43.31
C GLY A 403 -31.13 16.92 -43.19
N GLY A 404 -31.58 17.74 -42.23
CA GLY A 404 -33.00 18.01 -41.98
C GLY A 404 -33.76 16.89 -41.27
N ARG A 405 -33.07 15.89 -40.71
CA ARG A 405 -33.64 14.78 -39.95
C ARG A 405 -33.07 14.70 -38.54
N ILE A 406 -33.86 14.22 -37.59
CA ILE A 406 -33.44 14.01 -36.20
C ILE A 406 -32.51 12.80 -36.12
N VAL A 407 -31.34 12.93 -35.48
CA VAL A 407 -30.38 11.83 -35.24
C VAL A 407 -30.10 11.58 -33.77
N TYR A 408 -30.52 12.49 -32.89
CA TYR A 408 -30.52 12.28 -31.45
C TYR A 408 -31.60 13.15 -30.81
N ALA A 409 -32.26 12.65 -29.77
CA ALA A 409 -33.25 13.39 -28.98
C ALA A 409 -33.17 12.94 -27.53
N ASN A 410 -33.05 13.88 -26.59
CA ASN A 410 -33.04 13.56 -25.17
C ASN A 410 -34.45 13.25 -24.63
N THR A 411 -34.52 12.79 -23.38
CA THR A 411 -35.78 12.42 -22.69
C THR A 411 -36.80 13.58 -22.67
N ALA A 412 -36.36 14.83 -22.51
CA ALA A 412 -37.25 15.99 -22.56
C ALA A 412 -37.86 16.21 -23.96
N ALA A 413 -37.10 15.97 -25.04
CA ALA A 413 -37.62 16.03 -26.41
C ALA A 413 -38.65 14.94 -26.71
N ILE A 414 -38.41 13.71 -26.21
CA ILE A 414 -39.37 12.59 -26.31
C ILE A 414 -40.69 12.97 -25.63
N SER A 415 -40.60 13.50 -24.41
CA SER A 415 -41.76 13.90 -23.61
C SER A 415 -42.52 15.07 -24.25
N LEU A 416 -41.81 16.10 -24.73
CA LEU A 416 -42.38 17.28 -25.37
C LEU A 416 -43.19 16.91 -26.62
N LEU A 417 -42.64 16.05 -27.47
CA LEU A 417 -43.26 15.62 -28.73
C LEU A 417 -44.29 14.49 -28.55
N GLY A 418 -44.42 13.93 -27.33
CA GLY A 418 -45.37 12.85 -27.04
C GLY A 418 -44.97 11.49 -27.62
N ALA A 419 -43.66 11.26 -27.83
CA ALA A 419 -43.14 9.99 -28.32
C ALA A 419 -43.02 8.95 -27.18
N ARG A 420 -43.13 7.66 -27.52
CA ARG A 420 -42.97 6.56 -26.54
C ARG A 420 -41.51 6.15 -26.35
N GLY A 421 -40.62 6.59 -27.22
CA GLY A 421 -39.18 6.31 -27.20
C GLY A 421 -38.47 7.05 -28.34
N GLU A 422 -37.14 7.13 -28.26
CA GLU A 422 -36.32 7.86 -29.24
C GLU A 422 -36.48 7.31 -30.66
N GLU A 423 -36.67 6.00 -30.83
CA GLU A 423 -36.81 5.33 -32.13
C GLU A 423 -37.93 5.91 -33.01
N GLN A 424 -38.98 6.49 -32.40
CA GLN A 424 -40.07 7.12 -33.13
C GLN A 424 -39.68 8.49 -33.70
N LEU A 425 -38.71 9.18 -33.10
CA LEU A 425 -38.24 10.51 -33.49
C LEU A 425 -37.03 10.43 -34.43
N LEU A 426 -36.16 9.43 -34.24
CA LEU A 426 -34.97 9.24 -35.06
C LEU A 426 -35.34 9.04 -36.54
N GLY A 427 -34.67 9.79 -37.41
CA GLY A 427 -34.90 9.79 -38.85
C GLY A 427 -36.09 10.64 -39.31
N MET A 428 -36.95 11.15 -38.41
CA MET A 428 -38.08 12.01 -38.79
C MET A 428 -37.59 13.34 -39.37
N PRO A 429 -38.22 13.86 -40.45
CA PRO A 429 -37.98 15.21 -40.92
C PRO A 429 -38.35 16.25 -39.86
N VAL A 430 -37.49 17.25 -39.66
CA VAL A 430 -37.69 18.28 -38.61
C VAL A 430 -38.99 19.05 -38.81
N LEU A 431 -39.40 19.30 -40.05
CA LEU A 431 -40.66 20.03 -40.34
C LEU A 431 -41.93 19.23 -39.98
N ALA A 432 -41.84 17.91 -39.74
CA ALA A 432 -43.00 17.07 -39.47
C ALA A 432 -43.68 17.38 -38.12
N HIS A 433 -42.92 17.91 -37.15
CA HIS A 433 -43.43 18.28 -35.82
C HIS A 433 -43.58 19.80 -35.66
N VAL A 434 -43.47 20.56 -36.75
CA VAL A 434 -43.68 22.01 -36.76
C VAL A 434 -45.05 22.28 -37.38
N HIS A 435 -45.82 23.21 -36.80
CA HIS A 435 -47.10 23.61 -37.36
C HIS A 435 -46.93 24.19 -38.78
N PRO A 436 -47.81 23.89 -39.76
CA PRO A 436 -47.69 24.36 -41.15
C PRO A 436 -47.43 25.87 -41.29
N ASP A 437 -48.10 26.69 -40.49
CA ASP A 437 -47.94 28.16 -40.48
C ASP A 437 -46.50 28.61 -40.14
N CYS A 438 -45.72 27.78 -39.46
CA CYS A 438 -44.34 28.06 -39.07
C CYS A 438 -43.30 27.46 -40.05
N HIS A 439 -43.70 26.68 -41.06
CA HIS A 439 -42.77 25.95 -41.94
C HIS A 439 -41.81 26.85 -42.72
N GLU A 440 -42.29 27.96 -43.27
CA GLU A 440 -41.45 28.88 -44.05
C GLU A 440 -40.39 29.56 -43.17
N MET A 441 -40.78 29.92 -41.95
CA MET A 441 -39.91 30.54 -40.95
C MET A 441 -38.83 29.56 -40.47
N VAL A 442 -39.21 28.33 -40.11
CA VAL A 442 -38.26 27.29 -39.69
C VAL A 442 -37.32 26.91 -40.83
N SER A 443 -37.83 26.77 -42.05
CA SER A 443 -37.00 26.47 -43.23
C SER A 443 -35.94 27.54 -43.50
N ARG A 444 -36.27 28.83 -43.30
CA ARG A 444 -35.29 29.92 -43.39
C ARG A 444 -34.20 29.80 -42.33
N ARG A 445 -34.56 29.44 -41.09
CA ARG A 445 -33.62 29.29 -39.97
C ARG A 445 -32.69 28.09 -40.17
N ILE A 446 -33.19 26.97 -40.70
CA ILE A 446 -32.37 25.79 -41.06
C ILE A 446 -31.36 26.18 -42.15
N ARG A 447 -31.81 26.83 -43.24
CA ARG A 447 -30.92 27.31 -44.31
C ARG A 447 -29.86 28.29 -43.80
N ALA A 448 -30.18 29.13 -42.81
CA ALA A 448 -29.22 30.06 -42.23
C ALA A 448 -28.04 29.32 -41.55
N LEU A 449 -28.32 28.23 -40.81
CA LEU A 449 -27.29 27.37 -40.20
C LEU A 449 -26.48 26.62 -41.26
N ASP A 450 -27.15 26.08 -42.29
CA ASP A 450 -26.49 25.37 -43.39
C ASP A 450 -25.59 26.29 -44.23
N SER A 451 -25.98 27.57 -44.39
CA SER A 451 -25.21 28.58 -45.13
C SER A 451 -24.05 29.20 -44.35
N GLY A 452 -23.81 28.76 -43.10
CA GLY A 452 -22.64 29.12 -42.31
C GLY A 452 -22.91 29.90 -41.02
N SER A 453 -24.17 30.18 -40.67
CA SER A 453 -24.49 30.81 -39.38
C SER A 453 -24.16 29.86 -38.22
N ILE A 454 -23.53 30.38 -37.17
CA ILE A 454 -23.16 29.58 -35.99
C ILE A 454 -24.35 29.42 -35.03
N TYR A 455 -25.32 30.33 -35.06
CA TYR A 455 -26.42 30.38 -34.10
C TYR A 455 -27.67 31.04 -34.69
N VAL A 456 -28.85 30.54 -34.33
CA VAL A 456 -30.14 31.20 -34.56
C VAL A 456 -30.86 31.46 -33.23
N PRO A 457 -31.27 32.71 -32.95
CA PRO A 457 -31.79 33.15 -31.65
C PRO A 457 -33.17 32.54 -31.33
N PRO A 458 -33.59 32.46 -30.07
CA PRO A 458 -34.85 31.84 -29.66
C PRO A 458 -36.04 32.54 -30.32
N LEU A 459 -37.02 31.75 -30.76
CA LEU A 459 -38.23 32.27 -31.40
C LEU A 459 -39.43 31.42 -31.01
N GLU A 460 -40.54 32.09 -30.67
CA GLU A 460 -41.80 31.42 -30.41
C GLU A 460 -42.40 30.85 -31.69
N GLN A 461 -42.79 29.58 -31.63
CA GLN A 461 -43.46 28.88 -32.71
C GLN A 461 -44.34 27.77 -32.13
N THR A 462 -45.19 27.20 -32.98
CA THR A 462 -46.07 26.11 -32.58
C THR A 462 -45.51 24.79 -33.09
N TYR A 463 -45.27 23.87 -32.16
CA TYR A 463 -44.97 22.48 -32.47
C TYR A 463 -46.25 21.66 -32.45
N LEU A 464 -46.23 20.56 -33.19
CA LEU A 464 -47.26 19.53 -33.18
C LEU A 464 -46.66 18.30 -32.51
N ARG A 465 -47.30 17.84 -31.43
CA ARG A 465 -47.02 16.51 -30.89
C ARG A 465 -47.40 15.44 -31.91
N LEU A 466 -46.92 14.21 -31.70
CA LEU A 466 -47.24 13.08 -32.58
C LEU A 466 -48.75 12.75 -32.64
N ASP A 467 -49.53 13.14 -31.63
CA ASP A 467 -50.99 13.01 -31.61
C ASP A 467 -51.73 14.18 -32.30
N GLY A 468 -50.98 15.15 -32.84
CA GLY A 468 -51.52 16.34 -33.50
C GLY A 468 -51.85 17.49 -32.55
N THR A 469 -51.63 17.37 -31.24
CA THR A 469 -51.90 18.47 -30.30
C THR A 469 -50.87 19.61 -30.46
N PRO A 470 -51.32 20.88 -30.55
CA PRO A 470 -50.41 22.01 -30.65
C PRO A 470 -49.78 22.34 -29.29
N VAL A 471 -48.46 22.59 -29.30
CA VAL A 471 -47.69 23.03 -28.14
C VAL A 471 -46.96 24.31 -28.50
N ALA A 472 -47.08 25.33 -27.65
CA ALA A 472 -46.34 26.56 -27.84
C ALA A 472 -44.91 26.34 -27.36
N VAL A 473 -43.94 26.54 -28.25
CA VAL A 473 -42.52 26.33 -27.95
C VAL A 473 -41.69 27.55 -28.31
N GLU A 474 -40.56 27.71 -27.64
CA GLU A 474 -39.50 28.65 -27.99
C GLU A 474 -38.28 27.87 -28.46
N VAL A 475 -37.75 28.17 -29.65
CA VAL A 475 -36.72 27.33 -30.29
C VAL A 475 -35.49 28.12 -30.70
N SER A 476 -34.33 27.65 -30.27
CA SER A 476 -33.01 28.14 -30.68
C SER A 476 -32.16 26.98 -31.21
N ALA A 477 -31.15 27.29 -32.03
CA ALA A 477 -30.28 26.25 -32.55
C ALA A 477 -28.87 26.77 -32.85
N VAL A 478 -27.88 25.89 -32.72
CA VAL A 478 -26.46 26.17 -33.00
C VAL A 478 -25.87 25.20 -34.01
N ARG A 479 -24.85 25.70 -34.72
CA ARG A 479 -23.81 24.97 -35.44
C ARG A 479 -23.35 23.71 -34.70
N PHE A 480 -23.65 22.48 -35.12
CA PHE A 480 -23.10 21.28 -34.46
C PHE A 480 -22.64 20.21 -35.46
N ARG A 481 -21.56 19.49 -35.15
CA ARG A 481 -21.05 18.40 -35.98
C ARG A 481 -21.20 17.08 -35.23
N TYR A 482 -21.92 16.14 -35.81
CA TYR A 482 -22.19 14.83 -35.23
C TYR A 482 -21.64 13.74 -36.16
N GLU A 483 -20.78 12.85 -35.65
CA GLU A 483 -20.12 11.78 -36.44
C GLU A 483 -19.53 12.25 -37.79
N ALA A 484 -18.84 13.38 -37.76
CA ALA A 484 -18.25 14.05 -38.93
C ALA A 484 -19.25 14.59 -39.99
N GLN A 485 -20.55 14.61 -39.68
CA GLN A 485 -21.58 15.26 -40.50
C GLN A 485 -21.97 16.63 -39.91
N ASP A 486 -22.11 17.64 -40.77
CA ASP A 486 -22.59 18.96 -40.37
C ASP A 486 -24.10 18.91 -40.10
N GLY A 487 -24.52 19.55 -39.01
CA GLY A 487 -25.89 19.56 -38.52
C GLY A 487 -26.16 20.71 -37.56
N ALA A 488 -27.22 20.57 -36.77
CA ALA A 488 -27.58 21.55 -35.75
C ALA A 488 -27.97 20.88 -34.43
N LEU A 489 -27.57 21.50 -33.32
CA LEU A 489 -28.07 21.21 -31.98
C LEU A 489 -29.18 22.21 -31.67
N VAL A 490 -30.38 21.70 -31.46
CA VAL A 490 -31.62 22.47 -31.30
C VAL A 490 -32.09 22.37 -29.87
N TYR A 491 -32.37 23.50 -29.25
CA TYR A 491 -32.99 23.62 -27.93
C TYR A 491 -34.43 24.08 -28.09
N VAL A 492 -35.37 23.34 -27.48
CA VAL A 492 -36.81 23.58 -27.57
C VAL A 492 -37.37 23.67 -26.16
N ARG A 493 -37.99 24.80 -25.82
CA ARG A 493 -38.60 25.05 -24.51
C ARG A 493 -40.12 25.13 -24.63
N ASP A 494 -40.86 24.39 -23.82
CA ASP A 494 -42.32 24.52 -23.72
C ASP A 494 -42.69 25.82 -23.00
N ILE A 495 -43.52 26.66 -23.61
CA ILE A 495 -43.98 27.94 -23.06
C ILE A 495 -45.51 27.99 -22.90
N THR A 496 -46.18 26.82 -22.95
CA THR A 496 -47.64 26.71 -22.87
C THR A 496 -48.18 27.23 -21.53
N GLU A 497 -47.54 26.88 -20.41
CA GLU A 497 -47.92 27.34 -19.07
C GLU A 497 -47.71 28.86 -18.90
N ARG A 498 -46.57 29.38 -19.40
CA ARG A 498 -46.28 30.82 -19.39
C ARG A 498 -47.39 31.62 -20.07
N LYS A 499 -47.83 31.18 -21.25
CA LYS A 499 -48.91 31.85 -22.00
C LYS A 499 -50.30 31.71 -21.36
N ALA A 500 -50.54 30.67 -20.56
CA ALA A 500 -51.79 30.52 -19.83
C ALA A 500 -51.89 31.51 -18.66
N LEU A 501 -50.81 31.67 -17.89
CA LEU A 501 -50.73 32.58 -16.75
C LEU A 501 -50.84 34.06 -17.15
N GLU A 502 -50.27 34.44 -18.30
CA GLU A 502 -50.37 35.81 -18.83
C GLU A 502 -51.83 36.19 -19.15
N ARG A 503 -52.59 35.27 -19.78
CA ARG A 503 -54.01 35.50 -20.09
C ARG A 503 -54.88 35.60 -18.84
N GLU A 504 -54.57 34.83 -17.80
CA GLU A 504 -55.29 34.90 -16.53
C GLU A 504 -55.13 36.27 -15.86
N ARG A 505 -53.90 36.80 -15.82
CA ARG A 505 -53.61 38.13 -15.25
C ARG A 505 -54.38 39.26 -15.94
N GLU A 506 -54.43 39.25 -17.27
CA GLU A 506 -55.20 40.26 -18.02
C GLU A 506 -56.70 40.22 -17.68
N SER A 507 -57.26 39.03 -17.49
CA SER A 507 -58.67 38.87 -17.14
C SER A 507 -59.01 39.40 -15.73
N GLN A 508 -58.07 39.30 -14.78
CA GLN A 508 -58.24 39.79 -13.41
C GLN A 508 -58.18 41.33 -13.35
N ALA A 509 -57.28 41.95 -14.12
CA ALA A 509 -57.16 43.41 -14.17
C ALA A 509 -58.45 44.10 -14.67
N LEU A 510 -59.11 43.52 -15.68
CA LEU A 510 -60.37 44.06 -16.21
C LEU A 510 -61.53 44.01 -15.19
N ARG A 511 -61.58 43.01 -14.30
CA ARG A 511 -62.63 42.91 -13.27
C ARG A 511 -62.50 43.99 -12.20
N LEU A 512 -61.27 44.30 -11.78
CA LEU A 512 -60.98 45.32 -10.76
C LEU A 512 -61.42 46.72 -11.20
N VAL A 513 -61.19 47.07 -12.47
CA VAL A 513 -61.62 48.36 -13.04
C VAL A 513 -63.15 48.51 -13.05
N GLY A 514 -63.88 47.42 -13.31
CA GLY A 514 -65.35 47.43 -13.32
C GLY A 514 -65.98 47.63 -11.94
N LEU A 515 -65.37 47.08 -10.89
CA LEU A 515 -65.86 47.20 -9.51
C LEU A 515 -65.69 48.63 -8.96
N SER A 516 -64.52 49.24 -9.20
CA SER A 516 -64.20 50.60 -8.73
C SER A 516 -65.20 51.66 -9.25
N ARG A 517 -65.63 51.55 -10.51
CA ARG A 517 -66.61 52.47 -11.10
C ARG A 517 -67.99 52.42 -10.45
N ARG A 518 -68.44 51.25 -9.97
CA ARG A 518 -69.75 51.11 -9.32
C ARG A 518 -69.77 51.73 -7.92
N LEU A 519 -68.68 51.58 -7.16
CA LEU A 519 -68.56 52.15 -5.82
C LEU A 519 -68.59 53.68 -5.82
N LEU A 520 -67.91 54.31 -6.78
CA LEU A 520 -67.92 55.77 -6.94
C LEU A 520 -69.32 56.31 -7.24
N ALA A 521 -70.09 55.64 -8.09
CA ALA A 521 -71.44 56.07 -8.45
C ALA A 521 -72.41 56.04 -7.25
N VAL A 522 -72.31 55.02 -6.39
CA VAL A 522 -73.14 54.91 -5.18
C VAL A 522 -72.80 56.01 -4.16
N GLN A 523 -71.51 56.33 -3.97
CA GLN A 523 -71.11 57.43 -3.07
C GLN A 523 -71.60 58.80 -3.55
N GLU A 524 -71.56 59.07 -4.85
CA GLU A 524 -71.98 60.36 -5.41
C GLU A 524 -73.48 60.62 -5.19
N GLU A 525 -74.30 59.56 -5.29
CA GLU A 525 -75.76 59.60 -5.09
C GLU A 525 -76.10 59.91 -3.61
N GLU A 526 -75.42 59.25 -2.67
CA GLU A 526 -75.62 59.44 -1.22
C GLU A 526 -75.29 60.88 -0.81
N ARG A 527 -74.18 61.44 -1.34
CA ARG A 527 -73.79 62.83 -1.07
C ARG A 527 -74.83 63.84 -1.58
N ARG A 528 -75.41 63.59 -2.76
CA ARG A 528 -76.46 64.46 -3.32
C ARG A 528 -77.73 64.43 -2.46
N ARG A 529 -78.15 63.25 -2.03
CA ARG A 529 -79.31 63.08 -1.15
C ARG A 529 -79.14 63.83 0.17
N LEU A 530 -77.99 63.68 0.83
CA LEU A 530 -77.69 64.37 2.09
C LEU A 530 -77.68 65.89 1.94
N SER A 531 -77.14 66.40 0.83
CA SER A 531 -77.14 67.84 0.57
C SER A 531 -78.56 68.40 0.36
N ALA A 532 -79.46 67.63 -0.26
CA ALA A 532 -80.85 68.02 -0.45
C ALA A 532 -81.63 68.04 0.88
N GLU A 533 -81.46 67.02 1.71
CA GLU A 533 -82.17 66.91 2.99
C GLU A 533 -81.76 67.99 4.01
N LEU A 534 -80.46 68.35 4.03
CA LEU A 534 -79.97 69.50 4.77
C LEU A 534 -80.59 70.80 4.26
N HIS A 535 -80.61 71.00 2.94
CA HIS A 535 -81.11 72.22 2.33
C HIS A 535 -82.61 72.42 2.58
N ASP A 536 -83.42 71.37 2.45
CA ASP A 536 -84.88 71.47 2.53
C ASP A 536 -85.39 71.64 3.97
N ARG A 537 -84.69 71.10 4.97
CA ARG A 537 -85.13 71.18 6.39
C ARG A 537 -84.52 72.36 7.15
N THR A 538 -83.36 72.88 6.76
CA THR A 538 -82.66 73.94 7.54
C THR A 538 -82.69 75.31 6.87
N SER A 539 -82.64 75.38 5.53
CA SER A 539 -82.59 76.66 4.81
C SER A 539 -83.84 77.51 4.96
N PRO A 540 -85.08 76.95 4.98
CA PRO A 540 -86.29 77.76 5.17
C PRO A 540 -86.32 78.45 6.53
N ASN A 541 -85.98 77.74 7.61
CA ASN A 541 -85.97 78.29 8.97
C ASN A 541 -84.89 79.39 9.12
N LEU A 542 -83.69 79.17 8.59
CA LEU A 542 -82.62 80.18 8.58
C LEU A 542 -82.96 81.41 7.74
N SER A 543 -83.70 81.22 6.64
CA SER A 543 -84.18 82.32 5.80
C SER A 543 -85.26 83.13 6.50
N ALA A 544 -86.24 82.47 7.14
CA ALA A 544 -87.26 83.13 7.95
C ALA A 544 -86.64 83.91 9.11
N LEU A 545 -85.68 83.31 9.82
CA LEU A 545 -84.91 83.97 10.89
C LEU A 545 -84.16 85.20 10.38
N SER A 546 -83.50 85.11 9.22
CA SER A 546 -82.79 86.25 8.61
C SER A 546 -83.72 87.39 8.23
N ILE A 547 -84.93 87.07 7.75
CA ILE A 547 -85.97 88.07 7.45
C ILE A 547 -86.43 88.75 8.74
N MET A 548 -86.76 87.98 9.79
CA MET A 548 -87.20 88.53 11.08
C MET A 548 -86.16 89.44 11.72
N LEU A 549 -84.87 89.06 11.68
CA LEU A 549 -83.78 89.90 12.17
C LEU A 549 -83.63 91.20 11.36
N ARG A 550 -83.74 91.13 10.02
CA ARG A 550 -83.74 92.34 9.18
C ARG A 550 -84.93 93.24 9.44
N THR A 551 -86.12 92.67 9.67
CA THR A 551 -87.31 93.44 10.04
C THR A 551 -87.09 94.14 11.38
N ALA A 552 -86.46 93.47 12.36
CA ALA A 552 -86.06 94.08 13.63
C ALA A 552 -85.03 95.22 13.47
N GLU A 553 -84.08 95.09 12.54
CA GLU A 553 -83.08 96.13 12.26
C GLU A 553 -83.67 97.36 11.55
N GLN A 554 -84.62 97.16 10.64
CA GLN A 554 -85.23 98.23 9.84
C GLN A 554 -86.33 98.98 10.59
N GLN A 555 -87.04 98.30 11.49
CA GLN A 555 -87.97 98.93 12.41
C GLN A 555 -87.15 99.54 13.56
N GLY A 556 -86.71 100.79 13.37
CA GLY A 556 -86.18 101.64 14.45
C GLY A 556 -87.09 101.61 15.69
N PRO A 557 -86.59 102.05 16.86
CA PRO A 557 -86.98 101.56 18.19
C PRO A 557 -88.48 101.22 18.28
N LEU A 558 -88.80 99.92 18.10
CA LEU A 558 -90.16 99.38 18.23
C LEU A 558 -90.76 99.88 19.55
N ALA A 559 -91.89 100.59 19.42
CA ALA A 559 -92.44 101.46 20.45
C ALA A 559 -93.07 100.71 21.64
N ASP A 560 -93.23 99.39 21.53
CA ASP A 560 -93.71 98.53 22.61
C ASP A 560 -92.69 97.45 22.98
N ALA A 561 -92.45 97.29 24.29
CA ALA A 561 -91.49 96.29 24.78
C ALA A 561 -91.98 94.85 24.56
N GLU A 562 -93.30 94.66 24.50
CA GLU A 562 -93.96 93.38 24.36
C GLU A 562 -93.83 92.81 22.94
N GLU A 563 -93.97 93.63 21.90
CA GLU A 563 -93.78 93.20 20.49
C GLU A 563 -92.32 92.79 20.20
N ARG A 564 -91.34 93.50 20.78
CA ARG A 564 -89.92 93.09 20.66
C ARG A 564 -89.63 91.78 21.37
N ALA A 565 -90.22 91.57 22.54
CA ALA A 565 -90.07 90.33 23.28
C ALA A 565 -90.63 89.15 22.48
N ALA A 566 -91.84 89.30 21.90
CA ALA A 566 -92.46 88.28 21.05
C ALA A 566 -91.62 87.98 19.79
N LEU A 567 -91.11 89.00 19.09
CA LEU A 567 -90.27 88.79 17.90
C LEU A 567 -88.96 88.06 18.23
N LEU A 568 -88.33 88.40 19.36
CA LEU A 568 -87.12 87.71 19.85
C LEU A 568 -87.43 86.27 20.29
N GLU A 569 -88.60 86.01 20.86
CA GLU A 569 -89.05 84.68 21.27
C GLU A 569 -89.33 83.79 20.05
N ASP A 570 -90.01 84.31 19.02
CA ASP A 570 -90.23 83.60 17.76
C ASP A 570 -88.91 83.31 17.03
N ALA A 571 -87.99 84.29 17.00
CA ALA A 571 -86.65 84.11 16.45
C ALA A 571 -85.86 83.04 17.23
N ARG A 572 -85.97 83.03 18.57
CA ARG A 572 -85.37 82.01 19.43
C ARG A 572 -85.93 80.61 19.11
N ALA A 573 -87.25 80.50 18.98
CA ALA A 573 -87.92 79.24 18.68
C ALA A 573 -87.51 78.65 17.32
N LEU A 574 -87.41 79.47 16.25
CA LEU A 574 -86.91 79.04 14.95
C LEU A 574 -85.45 78.58 15.00
N LEU A 575 -84.62 79.25 15.81
CA LEU A 575 -83.21 78.90 15.99
C LEU A 575 -83.06 77.57 16.74
N ASP A 576 -83.88 77.36 17.78
CA ASP A 576 -83.93 76.10 18.54
C ASP A 576 -84.45 74.96 17.66
N ASP A 577 -85.48 75.18 16.84
CA ASP A 577 -86.02 74.18 15.89
C ASP A 577 -85.02 73.82 14.78
N THR A 578 -84.30 74.81 14.26
CA THR A 578 -83.20 74.57 13.29
C THR A 578 -82.05 73.80 13.94
N THR A 579 -81.70 74.13 15.18
CA THR A 579 -80.64 73.44 15.92
C THR A 579 -81.03 72.01 16.25
N ALA A 580 -82.29 71.78 16.63
CA ALA A 580 -82.86 70.45 16.83
C ALA A 580 -82.85 69.64 15.52
N SER A 581 -83.28 70.23 14.40
CA SER A 581 -83.24 69.61 13.07
C SER A 581 -81.83 69.23 12.63
N ILE A 582 -80.83 70.11 12.82
CA ILE A 582 -79.43 69.80 12.52
C ILE A 582 -78.90 68.68 13.42
N ARG A 583 -79.26 68.68 14.71
CA ARG A 583 -78.89 67.62 15.65
C ARG A 583 -79.55 66.29 15.29
N GLU A 584 -80.80 66.28 14.85
CA GLU A 584 -81.49 65.08 14.35
C GLU A 584 -80.81 64.52 13.11
N ILE A 585 -80.55 65.36 12.09
CA ILE A 585 -79.84 64.94 10.86
C ILE A 585 -78.43 64.42 11.21
N SER A 586 -77.74 65.05 12.16
CA SER A 586 -76.41 64.62 12.61
C SER A 586 -76.44 63.31 13.40
N ALA A 587 -77.45 63.12 14.25
CA ALA A 587 -77.67 61.86 14.97
C ALA A 587 -78.05 60.71 14.02
N GLU A 588 -78.75 61.01 12.93
CA GLU A 588 -78.97 60.13 11.78
C GLU A 588 -77.74 59.95 10.89
N LEU A 589 -76.62 60.62 11.15
CA LEU A 589 -75.36 60.48 10.39
C LEU A 589 -74.27 59.75 11.19
N ARG A 590 -74.12 60.06 12.49
CA ARG A 590 -73.35 59.28 13.47
C ARG A 590 -73.57 59.88 14.88
N PRO A 591 -74.07 59.15 15.90
CA PRO A 591 -74.28 59.73 17.22
C PRO A 591 -72.93 60.06 17.91
N PRO A 592 -72.76 61.25 18.51
CA PRO A 592 -71.52 61.62 19.19
C PRO A 592 -71.23 60.77 20.45
N VAL A 593 -72.26 60.13 21.04
CA VAL A 593 -72.12 59.20 22.17
C VAL A 593 -71.31 57.95 21.77
N LEU A 594 -71.39 57.54 20.50
CA LEU A 594 -70.62 56.42 19.97
C LEU A 594 -69.11 56.70 20.00
N ASP A 595 -68.70 57.97 19.82
CA ASP A 595 -67.29 58.37 19.78
C ASP A 595 -66.57 58.26 21.12
N TYR A 596 -67.26 58.56 22.24
CA TYR A 596 -66.65 58.58 23.57
C TYR A 596 -67.10 57.44 24.49
N GLY A 597 -68.32 56.92 24.33
CA GLY A 597 -68.91 55.88 25.18
C GLY A 597 -68.91 54.46 24.60
N GLY A 598 -68.75 54.31 23.27
CA GLY A 598 -68.84 53.01 22.58
C GLY A 598 -70.27 52.56 22.28
N LEU A 599 -70.41 51.34 21.74
CA LEU A 599 -71.67 50.84 21.17
C LEU A 599 -72.82 50.75 22.19
N LEU A 600 -72.57 50.21 23.39
CA LEU A 600 -73.64 49.95 24.37
C LEU A 600 -74.28 51.26 24.90
N PRO A 601 -73.53 52.26 25.39
CA PRO A 601 -74.13 53.54 25.82
C PRO A 601 -74.85 54.28 24.69
N ALA A 602 -74.39 54.12 23.44
CA ALA A 602 -75.06 54.70 22.28
C ALA A 602 -76.41 54.01 22.01
N LEU A 603 -76.49 52.68 22.13
CA LEU A 603 -77.75 51.93 21.99
C LEU A 603 -78.73 52.25 23.12
N GLU A 604 -78.26 52.34 24.37
CA GLU A 604 -79.09 52.71 25.52
C GLU A 604 -79.67 54.13 25.36
N SER A 605 -78.83 55.11 25.04
CA SER A 605 -79.28 56.49 24.83
C SER A 605 -80.23 56.62 23.64
N HIS A 606 -80.00 55.86 22.56
CA HIS A 606 -80.91 55.83 21.41
C HIS A 606 -82.24 55.15 21.76
N ALA A 607 -82.21 54.05 22.53
CA ALA A 607 -83.39 53.34 22.99
C ALA A 607 -84.30 54.22 23.87
N GLU A 608 -83.73 54.97 24.82
CA GLU A 608 -84.47 55.93 25.66
C GLU A 608 -85.15 57.01 24.81
N SER A 609 -84.39 57.62 23.90
CA SER A 609 -84.90 58.67 23.00
C SER A 609 -85.98 58.14 22.05
N PHE A 610 -85.82 56.91 21.56
CA PHE A 610 -86.78 56.25 20.68
C PHE A 610 -88.07 55.90 21.42
N ALA A 611 -87.99 55.38 22.64
CA ALA A 611 -89.15 55.06 23.48
C ALA A 611 -89.96 56.31 23.83
N ALA A 612 -89.29 57.41 24.20
CA ALA A 612 -89.95 58.68 24.50
C ALA A 612 -90.72 59.25 23.30
N ARG A 613 -90.23 59.05 22.07
CA ARG A 613 -90.84 59.59 20.84
C ARG A 613 -91.94 58.71 20.26
N THR A 614 -91.77 57.39 20.31
CA THR A 614 -92.67 56.44 19.61
C THR A 614 -93.68 55.77 20.54
N GLY A 615 -93.45 55.81 21.86
CA GLY A 615 -94.26 55.09 22.84
C GLY A 615 -93.99 53.58 22.93
N ILE A 616 -93.04 53.06 22.13
CA ILE A 616 -92.64 51.65 22.12
C ILE A 616 -91.58 51.44 23.20
N ALA A 617 -91.81 50.48 24.11
CA ALA A 617 -90.85 50.20 25.17
C ALA A 617 -89.63 49.44 24.61
N VAL A 618 -88.43 50.00 24.76
CA VAL A 618 -87.19 49.37 24.28
C VAL A 618 -86.35 48.94 25.48
N ARG A 619 -86.02 47.65 25.54
CA ARG A 619 -85.13 47.09 26.57
C ARG A 619 -83.80 46.70 25.93
N VAL A 620 -82.71 47.21 26.49
CA VAL A 620 -81.35 46.83 26.10
C VAL A 620 -80.77 45.92 27.19
N ASP A 621 -80.31 44.74 26.80
CA ASP A 621 -79.68 43.77 27.70
C ASP A 621 -78.26 43.42 27.23
N CYS A 622 -77.30 43.51 28.14
CA CYS A 622 -75.90 43.22 27.88
C CYS A 622 -75.31 42.49 29.10
N PRO A 623 -75.42 41.15 29.16
CA PRO A 623 -75.09 40.38 30.36
C PRO A 623 -73.61 40.45 30.78
N ALA A 624 -72.71 40.78 29.85
CA ALA A 624 -71.28 40.97 30.10
C ALA A 624 -70.79 42.23 29.36
N PRO A 625 -69.90 43.06 29.96
CA PRO A 625 -69.44 44.29 29.34
C PRO A 625 -68.63 44.00 28.08
N VAL A 626 -69.15 44.44 26.92
CA VAL A 626 -68.42 44.43 25.65
C VAL A 626 -67.48 45.64 25.64
N GLY A 627 -66.17 45.40 25.52
CA GLY A 627 -65.18 46.48 25.43
C GLY A 627 -65.33 47.31 24.14
N ARG A 628 -64.46 48.32 23.98
CA ARG A 628 -64.41 49.13 22.74
C ARG A 628 -64.06 48.25 21.55
N LEU A 629 -64.84 48.36 20.49
CA LEU A 629 -64.61 47.68 19.22
C LEU A 629 -63.97 48.66 18.23
N SER A 630 -63.61 48.20 17.02
CA SER A 630 -63.14 49.14 16.00
C SER A 630 -64.27 50.12 15.66
N PRO A 631 -63.97 51.41 15.39
CA PRO A 631 -64.99 52.41 15.08
C PRO A 631 -65.92 52.01 13.92
N GLU A 632 -65.42 51.23 12.97
CA GLU A 632 -66.16 50.70 11.82
C GLU A 632 -67.20 49.64 12.23
N ILE A 633 -66.83 48.75 13.17
CA ILE A 633 -67.73 47.72 13.72
C ILE A 633 -68.80 48.38 14.61
N GLU A 634 -68.41 49.30 15.49
CA GLU A 634 -69.36 50.04 16.34
C GLU A 634 -70.38 50.82 15.48
N SER A 635 -69.91 51.51 14.45
CA SER A 635 -70.76 52.27 13.52
C SER A 635 -71.71 51.34 12.76
N SER A 636 -71.22 50.21 12.25
CA SER A 636 -72.03 49.28 11.47
C SER A 636 -73.13 48.63 12.32
N LEU A 637 -72.82 48.18 13.52
CA LEU A 637 -73.78 47.58 14.44
C LEU A 637 -74.83 48.59 14.93
N PHE A 638 -74.40 49.81 15.28
CA PHE A 638 -75.32 50.86 15.70
C PHE A 638 -76.32 51.21 14.58
N ARG A 639 -75.85 51.31 13.33
CA ARG A 639 -76.71 51.59 12.18
C ARG A 639 -77.70 50.49 11.87
N ILE A 640 -77.28 49.23 12.01
CA ILE A 640 -78.19 48.10 11.85
C ILE A 640 -79.27 48.13 12.93
N ALA A 641 -78.93 48.42 14.19
CA ALA A 641 -79.90 48.57 15.27
C ALA A 641 -80.88 49.72 15.02
N GLN A 642 -80.39 50.89 14.61
CA GLN A 642 -81.23 52.05 14.29
C GLN A 642 -82.22 51.75 13.16
N GLU A 643 -81.75 51.13 12.08
CA GLU A 643 -82.61 50.76 10.95
C GLU A 643 -83.62 49.68 11.36
N ALA A 644 -83.24 48.71 12.20
CA ALA A 644 -84.14 47.68 12.70
C ALA A 644 -85.25 48.27 13.58
N MET A 645 -84.91 49.16 14.51
CA MET A 645 -85.89 49.87 15.34
C MET A 645 -86.81 50.76 14.48
N THR A 646 -86.26 51.43 13.48
CA THR A 646 -87.04 52.27 12.55
C THR A 646 -88.04 51.44 11.74
N ASN A 647 -87.61 50.28 11.23
CA ASN A 647 -88.48 49.35 10.54
C ASN A 647 -89.58 48.81 11.46
N CYS A 648 -89.26 48.53 12.72
CA CYS A 648 -90.25 48.15 13.73
C CYS A 648 -91.32 49.24 13.93
N ALA A 649 -90.94 50.50 14.17
CA ALA A 649 -91.90 51.59 14.36
C ALA A 649 -92.78 51.85 13.12
N LYS A 650 -92.25 51.68 11.91
CA LYS A 650 -92.99 51.94 10.67
C LYS A 650 -93.91 50.79 10.27
N HIS A 651 -93.55 49.55 10.59
CA HIS A 651 -94.15 48.38 9.94
C HIS A 651 -94.67 47.31 10.90
N ALA A 652 -94.17 47.21 12.14
CA ALA A 652 -94.44 46.07 13.01
C ALA A 652 -95.66 46.26 13.93
N GLY A 653 -96.04 47.49 14.26
CA GLY A 653 -97.11 47.75 15.24
C GLY A 653 -96.81 47.21 16.65
N ALA A 654 -95.52 46.99 16.95
CA ALA A 654 -95.03 46.40 18.19
C ALA A 654 -95.20 47.34 19.39
N ALA A 655 -95.37 46.75 20.58
CA ALA A 655 -95.37 47.46 21.85
C ALA A 655 -94.00 47.41 22.54
N HIS A 656 -93.18 46.38 22.24
CA HIS A 656 -91.88 46.15 22.86
C HIS A 656 -90.80 45.76 21.85
N ILE A 657 -89.58 46.26 22.08
CA ILE A 657 -88.36 45.86 21.35
C ILE A 657 -87.30 45.44 22.37
N ASP A 658 -86.76 44.23 22.21
CA ASP A 658 -85.64 43.72 22.99
C ASP A 658 -84.36 43.74 22.14
N ILE A 659 -83.32 44.42 22.64
CA ILE A 659 -81.99 44.47 22.04
C ILE A 659 -81.03 43.75 22.98
N ALA A 660 -80.42 42.67 22.51
CA ALA A 660 -79.43 41.91 23.26
C ALA A 660 -78.06 41.95 22.57
N LEU A 661 -77.02 42.28 23.33
CA LEU A 661 -75.63 42.25 22.86
C LEU A 661 -74.82 41.27 23.71
N ARG A 662 -74.17 40.29 23.06
CA ARG A 662 -73.40 39.24 23.74
C ARG A 662 -72.21 38.76 22.93
N ILE A 663 -71.24 38.14 23.58
CA ILE A 663 -70.11 37.47 22.92
C ILE A 663 -70.27 35.96 23.10
N GLU A 664 -70.34 35.22 22.00
CA GLU A 664 -70.51 33.76 21.94
C GLU A 664 -69.48 33.19 20.95
N ASP A 665 -68.68 32.18 21.35
CA ASP A 665 -67.71 31.49 20.48
C ASP A 665 -66.81 32.39 19.60
N ASP A 666 -66.16 33.40 20.21
CA ASP A 666 -65.35 34.43 19.54
C ASP A 666 -66.10 35.28 18.50
N GLN A 667 -67.44 35.31 18.57
CA GLN A 667 -68.31 36.19 17.79
C GLN A 667 -69.03 37.16 18.71
N LEU A 668 -69.07 38.43 18.31
CA LEU A 668 -69.99 39.40 18.86
C LEU A 668 -71.34 39.24 18.16
N VAL A 669 -72.38 38.98 18.94
CA VAL A 669 -73.74 38.74 18.46
C VAL A 669 -74.66 39.85 18.97
N LEU A 670 -75.24 40.61 18.05
CA LEU A 670 -76.29 41.59 18.29
C LEU A 670 -77.62 41.02 17.82
N VAL A 671 -78.60 40.95 18.73
CA VAL A 671 -79.95 40.47 18.45
C VAL A 671 -80.95 41.60 18.73
N ILE A 672 -81.81 41.90 17.78
CA ILE A 672 -82.92 42.86 17.93
C ILE A 672 -84.20 42.11 17.63
N ALA A 673 -85.14 42.08 18.58
CA ALA A 673 -86.41 41.41 18.44
C ALA A 673 -87.58 42.32 18.82
N ASP A 674 -88.67 42.27 18.07
CA ASP A 674 -89.92 42.99 18.38
C ASP A 674 -91.10 42.04 18.59
N ASP A 675 -92.14 42.49 19.30
CA ASP A 675 -93.38 41.74 19.53
C ASP A 675 -94.48 42.05 18.50
N GLY A 676 -94.11 42.54 17.31
CA GLY A 676 -95.03 42.99 16.28
C GLY A 676 -95.61 41.88 15.39
N VAL A 677 -96.24 42.31 14.30
CA VAL A 677 -97.01 41.42 13.40
C VAL A 677 -96.18 40.60 12.42
N GLY A 678 -94.87 40.84 12.33
CA GLY A 678 -93.96 40.14 11.41
C GLY A 678 -94.31 40.25 9.92
N PHE A 679 -93.51 39.62 9.06
CA PHE A 679 -93.72 39.62 7.61
C PHE A 679 -93.15 38.36 6.94
N GLU A 680 -93.66 38.04 5.75
CA GLU A 680 -93.20 36.91 4.94
C GLU A 680 -92.10 37.36 3.97
N ARG A 681 -90.89 36.79 4.10
CA ARG A 681 -89.69 37.25 3.36
C ARG A 681 -89.80 37.05 1.84
N GLU A 682 -90.53 36.03 1.39
CA GLU A 682 -90.64 35.64 -0.02
C GLU A 682 -91.72 36.41 -0.81
N GLN A 683 -92.67 37.08 -0.13
CA GLN A 683 -93.71 37.90 -0.78
C GLN A 683 -93.26 39.36 -1.05
N LEU A 684 -92.07 39.74 -0.60
CA LEU A 684 -91.46 41.04 -0.90
C LEU A 684 -90.91 41.06 -2.34
N VAL A 685 -91.70 41.58 -3.29
CA VAL A 685 -91.33 41.70 -4.72
C VAL A 685 -89.97 42.40 -4.94
N ARG A 686 -89.59 43.28 -4.03
CA ARG A 686 -88.21 43.73 -3.82
C ARG A 686 -87.98 43.83 -2.31
N PRO A 687 -86.89 43.29 -1.76
CA PRO A 687 -86.55 43.56 -0.36
C PRO A 687 -86.42 45.07 -0.19
N GLY A 688 -87.11 45.65 0.80
CA GLY A 688 -86.99 47.08 1.10
C GLY A 688 -85.51 47.43 1.29
N HIS A 689 -85.09 48.59 0.76
CA HIS A 689 -83.68 49.01 0.75
C HIS A 689 -83.00 48.84 2.13
N GLY A 690 -83.73 49.02 3.23
CA GLY A 690 -83.24 48.83 4.60
C GLY A 690 -82.68 47.43 4.90
N LEU A 691 -83.34 46.34 4.49
CA LEU A 691 -82.90 44.98 4.81
C LEU A 691 -81.64 44.56 4.03
N LEU A 692 -81.52 45.04 2.78
CA LEU A 692 -80.32 44.81 1.96
C LEU A 692 -79.12 45.59 2.53
N ILE A 693 -79.34 46.85 2.90
CA ILE A 693 -78.32 47.72 3.50
C ILE A 693 -77.84 47.15 4.85
N MET A 694 -78.72 46.60 5.68
CA MET A 694 -78.29 45.93 6.93
C MET A 694 -77.36 44.74 6.65
N ARG A 695 -77.66 43.91 5.64
CA ARG A 695 -76.82 42.76 5.27
C ARG A 695 -75.47 43.20 4.73
N GLU A 696 -75.45 44.15 3.81
CA GLU A 696 -74.21 44.69 3.23
C GLU A 696 -73.33 45.36 4.31
N ARG A 697 -73.92 46.04 5.29
CA ARG A 697 -73.18 46.63 6.42
C ARG A 697 -72.61 45.58 7.36
N ALA A 698 -73.34 44.49 7.63
CA ALA A 698 -72.83 43.39 8.42
C ALA A 698 -71.65 42.67 7.73
N GLU A 699 -71.78 42.42 6.41
CA GLU A 699 -70.70 41.86 5.59
C GLU A 699 -69.47 42.78 5.51
N PHE A 700 -69.68 44.10 5.40
CA PHE A 700 -68.61 45.09 5.42
C PHE A 700 -67.85 45.11 6.75
N ALA A 701 -68.53 44.85 7.86
CA ALA A 701 -67.92 44.67 9.17
C ALA A 701 -67.30 43.28 9.39
N GLY A 702 -67.27 42.42 8.36
CA GLY A 702 -66.70 41.07 8.40
C GLY A 702 -67.61 40.02 9.02
N GLY A 703 -68.88 40.32 9.22
CA GLY A 703 -69.88 39.46 9.85
C GLY A 703 -71.03 39.05 8.93
N HIS A 704 -72.06 38.46 9.53
CA HIS A 704 -73.27 38.00 8.84
C HIS A 704 -74.52 38.56 9.53
N CYS A 705 -75.58 38.81 8.75
CA CYS A 705 -76.86 39.29 9.25
C CYS A 705 -77.99 38.39 8.75
N GLU A 706 -78.71 37.81 9.71
CA GLU A 706 -79.88 36.97 9.50
C GLU A 706 -81.13 37.66 10.05
N ILE A 707 -82.22 37.55 9.31
CA ILE A 707 -83.52 38.10 9.70
C ILE A 707 -84.52 36.95 9.65
N ASP A 708 -85.14 36.67 10.79
CA ASP A 708 -86.20 35.70 10.95
C ASP A 708 -87.51 36.44 11.26
N SER A 709 -88.51 36.27 10.40
CA SER A 709 -89.83 36.89 10.53
C SER A 709 -90.88 36.02 9.83
N ARG A 710 -92.09 35.98 10.40
CA ARG A 710 -93.26 35.32 9.81
C ARG A 710 -94.53 36.14 10.11
N PRO A 711 -95.53 36.17 9.21
CA PRO A 711 -96.79 36.87 9.48
C PRO A 711 -97.47 36.36 10.76
N GLY A 712 -97.84 37.28 11.64
CA GLY A 712 -98.43 37.03 12.95
C GLY A 712 -97.44 36.69 14.07
N ALA A 713 -96.13 36.73 13.81
CA ALA A 713 -95.08 36.44 14.80
C ALA A 713 -94.04 37.58 14.87
N ALA A 714 -93.40 37.69 16.03
CA ALA A 714 -92.28 38.59 16.31
C ALA A 714 -91.20 38.55 15.22
N THR A 715 -90.61 39.70 14.86
CA THR A 715 -89.43 39.74 13.98
C THR A 715 -88.15 39.73 14.81
N ARG A 716 -87.14 38.98 14.36
CA ARG A 716 -85.82 38.89 14.98
C ARG A 716 -84.71 39.12 13.96
N VAL A 717 -83.87 40.11 14.22
CA VAL A 717 -82.64 40.40 13.45
C VAL A 717 -81.44 39.98 14.28
N THR A 718 -80.58 39.14 13.71
CA THR A 718 -79.35 38.63 14.35
C THR A 718 -78.14 38.99 13.51
N VAL A 719 -77.16 39.65 14.10
CA VAL A 719 -75.90 40.01 13.47
C VAL A 719 -74.75 39.39 14.23
N SER A 720 -73.87 38.64 13.55
CA SER A 720 -72.70 37.97 14.13
C SER A 720 -71.41 38.46 13.49
N ILE A 721 -70.46 38.97 14.28
CA ILE A 721 -69.17 39.51 13.81
C ILE A 721 -68.01 38.84 14.56
N PRO A 722 -66.96 38.32 13.88
CA PRO A 722 -65.79 37.74 14.53
C PRO A 722 -64.97 38.78 15.30
N VAL A 723 -64.68 38.52 16.59
CA VAL A 723 -63.84 39.37 17.45
C VAL A 723 -62.62 38.58 17.93
N GLY A 724 -61.49 38.73 17.23
CA GLY A 724 -60.27 37.96 17.53
C GLY A 724 -59.44 38.52 18.70
N THR A 725 -59.23 37.73 19.75
CA THR A 725 -58.14 37.98 20.74
C THR A 725 -56.78 37.76 20.09
N ARG A 726 -56.13 38.83 19.61
CA ARG A 726 -54.68 38.84 19.34
C ARG A 726 -54.01 39.97 20.13
N GLY A 727 -53.62 39.63 21.37
CA GLY A 727 -52.53 40.31 22.06
C GLY A 727 -51.20 39.97 21.37
N THR A 728 -50.55 40.99 20.82
CA THR A 728 -49.26 40.96 20.17
C THR A 728 -48.16 40.52 21.15
N ARG A 729 -47.70 39.27 21.09
CA ARG A 729 -46.37 38.89 21.59
C ARG A 729 -45.37 39.00 20.46
N ALA A 730 -44.48 39.97 20.59
CA ALA A 730 -43.32 40.18 19.73
C ALA A 730 -42.47 38.90 19.59
N ARG A 731 -42.13 38.53 18.36
CA ARG A 731 -41.03 37.58 18.08
C ARG A 731 -39.72 38.33 18.22
N GLY A 732 -38.86 37.84 19.10
CA GLY A 732 -37.49 38.29 19.27
C GLY A 732 -36.62 37.98 18.06
N SER A 733 -35.65 38.87 17.88
CA SER A 733 -34.52 38.85 16.97
C SER A 733 -33.54 37.71 17.27
N SER A 734 -33.02 37.12 16.20
CA SER A 734 -31.65 36.60 16.03
C SER A 734 -31.53 36.25 14.54
N ASP A 735 -30.44 36.44 13.83
CA ASP A 735 -29.26 37.30 13.95
C ASP A 735 -28.67 37.26 12.53
N GLU A 736 -28.13 38.39 12.08
CA GLU A 736 -27.37 38.53 10.84
C GLU A 736 -26.07 37.71 10.91
N GLU A 737 -25.63 37.17 9.77
CA GLU A 737 -24.26 37.39 9.27
C GLU A 737 -24.09 36.76 7.86
N VAL A 738 -24.07 37.63 6.83
CA VAL A 738 -23.29 37.38 5.60
C VAL A 738 -22.54 38.67 5.28
N SER A 739 -21.24 38.65 5.56
CA SER A 739 -20.28 39.65 5.09
C SER A 739 -19.96 39.42 3.62
N ILE A 740 -20.08 40.53 2.86
CA ILE A 740 -19.30 41.03 1.71
C ILE A 740 -18.73 40.01 0.72
#